data_AF-M0GEQ4-F1
#
_entry.id   AF-M0GEQ4-F1
#
_cell.length_a   1.000
_cell.length_b   1.000
_cell.length_c   1.000
_cell.angle_alpha   90.00
_cell.angle_beta   90.00
_cell.angle_gamma   90.00
#
_symmetry.space_group_name_H-M   'P 1'
#
loop_
_entity.id
_entity.type
_entity.pdbx_description
1 polymer ?
#
loop_
_entity_poly.entity_id
_entity_poly.type
_entity_poly.pdbx_seq_one_letter_code
_entity_poly.pdbx_strand_id
1 'polypeptide(L)'
;MEYTVRNWPATMPFDPWTEFPFGRTAGQFGTIYDQLVATAALVVGLGSPSSDLVAKALLVAPAVFGALTVIPTYLIGKRLGGRLGGLFGAVILMLLPGAFLQRGLVGFADHNIVEPFFMGFAVLAIMIALTVADREKPVWELVAARDLDALREPLKWSVLAGVATAIYMWSWPPGILLVGIFGLFLVLKMASDYVRGRSPEHTAFVGAISMTVTGLLMFIPIEEPGFGVTDFGFLQPLFSLGVALGAVFLAALARWWESNDVDERYYPAVVGGTMLVGIVLFSLVLPSVFDSIARNFLRTVGFSAGAATRTISEAQPFLAANVLQSNGQTAVGRIMSEYGFTFFTGALAAVWLVAKPLVKGGNSRKIGYAIGSLALIGVLFLIPALPAGIGSALGVESSLVSLTIVTALIVGAVMQADYESERLFVLVWAAIITSAAFTQVRFNYYLAVVVAVMNAYLLREALGIDFIGLANVERFDDISYGQVAAVVIAVLLILTPVLIIPIQLGNGGVSQTAMQASQTGPGTVTQWDGSLTWMQNNTPAEGELGGESNRMEYYGTYEYTDDFDYPDGSYGVMSWWDYGHWITVLGERIPNANPFQGGATEAANYLLAEDEQQAESVLTSMGDDGEGDQTRYVMVDWQMASTDAKFSAPTVFYDESNISRSDFYNPMFRLQEQGEQTTVAAASSLKDQRYYESLMIRLYAYHGSAREASPIVVDWEERTSADGSTTFRVTPSDGQAVRTFDNMSAAEEYVANDPTSQIGGIGTFPEERVSALEHYRLVKSSNSSALRSGSYQRSLISEGNTYGLQPQALVPNNPAWVKTFERVPGATVDGSGAPANTTVTARVQMRDLTTGTNFTYTQQAQTDADGEFTMTLPYSTTGYDEYGPDNGYTNVSVRAAGGYAFTGPTSVTGNSTIVSYQAENVAVDEGLVNGAEDGTVQVTLERNEQELDLPGDSSSEDGSSEDSTSDDSQTNESASASVSAPGAVTVAS
;
A
#
# COMPACT_ATOMS: atom_id res chain seq x y z
N MET A 1 -6.06 18.92 8.18
CA MET A 1 -5.50 20.29 8.07
C MET A 1 -6.53 21.39 7.74
N GLU A 2 -7.10 21.47 6.52
CA GLU A 2 -8.06 22.55 6.13
C GLU A 2 -9.20 22.72 7.14
N TYR A 3 -9.85 21.62 7.50
CA TYR A 3 -10.86 21.59 8.55
C TYR A 3 -10.34 22.18 9.88
N THR A 4 -9.17 21.74 10.34
CA THR A 4 -8.56 22.18 11.61
C THR A 4 -8.25 23.69 11.64
N VAL A 5 -7.92 24.29 10.50
CA VAL A 5 -7.70 25.74 10.39
C VAL A 5 -9.01 26.50 10.54
N ARG A 6 -10.10 25.99 9.96
CA ARG A 6 -11.45 26.60 10.05
C ARG A 6 -12.06 26.44 11.44
N ASN A 7 -11.76 25.33 12.11
CA ASN A 7 -12.36 24.93 13.39
C ASN A 7 -11.37 24.98 14.58
N TRP A 8 -10.26 25.72 14.45
CA TRP A 8 -9.19 25.75 15.44
C TRP A 8 -9.71 26.04 16.87
N PRO A 9 -9.36 25.24 17.90
CA PRO A 9 -8.36 24.17 17.92
C PRO A 9 -8.88 22.74 17.66
N ALA A 10 -10.14 22.57 17.26
CA ALA A 10 -10.73 21.25 17.05
C ALA A 10 -10.18 20.55 15.79
N THR A 11 -10.03 19.24 15.87
CA THR A 11 -9.73 18.34 14.75
C THR A 11 -11.02 17.67 14.27
N MET A 12 -10.99 17.08 13.08
CA MET A 12 -12.16 16.42 12.49
C MET A 12 -12.42 15.15 13.29
N PRO A 13 -13.59 14.98 13.93
CA PRO A 13 -13.87 13.78 14.71
C PRO A 13 -14.28 12.60 13.81
N PHE A 14 -15.12 12.87 12.80
CA PHE A 14 -15.68 11.89 11.87
C PHE A 14 -15.72 12.49 10.46
N ASP A 15 -15.47 11.65 9.46
CA ASP A 15 -15.41 12.00 8.05
C ASP A 15 -16.36 11.12 7.23
N PRO A 16 -17.56 11.63 6.87
CA PRO A 16 -18.46 10.94 5.95
C PRO A 16 -18.02 11.06 4.48
N TRP A 17 -16.91 11.74 4.17
CA TRP A 17 -16.41 11.87 2.80
C TRP A 17 -15.43 10.75 2.40
N THR A 18 -15.45 9.62 3.12
CA THR A 18 -14.69 8.41 2.82
C THR A 18 -15.38 7.16 3.36
N GLU A 19 -15.09 5.98 2.79
CA GLU A 19 -15.66 4.69 3.24
C GLU A 19 -17.19 4.62 3.06
N PHE A 20 -17.71 5.08 1.91
CA PHE A 20 -19.14 4.98 1.59
C PHE A 20 -19.62 3.51 1.58
N PRO A 21 -20.78 3.18 2.19
CA PRO A 21 -21.79 4.06 2.81
C PRO A 21 -21.66 4.22 4.33
N PHE A 22 -20.50 3.97 4.93
CA PHE A 22 -20.37 3.96 6.39
C PHE A 22 -19.85 5.28 6.98
N GLY A 23 -18.92 5.94 6.27
CA GLY A 23 -18.10 7.01 6.86
C GLY A 23 -16.97 6.46 7.74
N ARG A 24 -16.04 7.33 8.16
CA ARG A 24 -14.89 6.90 8.97
C ARG A 24 -14.43 7.95 9.98
N THR A 25 -14.01 7.51 11.17
CA THR A 25 -13.28 8.36 12.12
C THR A 25 -11.97 8.86 11.53
N ALA A 26 -11.62 10.13 11.77
CA ALA A 26 -10.35 10.66 11.29
C ALA A 26 -9.13 9.91 11.88
N GLY A 27 -9.24 9.48 13.14
CA GLY A 27 -8.33 8.53 13.79
C GLY A 27 -6.87 8.96 13.76
N GLN A 28 -6.09 8.43 12.83
CA GLN A 28 -4.67 8.78 12.64
C GLN A 28 -4.47 10.14 11.97
N PHE A 29 -5.51 10.72 11.40
CA PHE A 29 -5.58 12.11 10.97
C PHE A 29 -6.35 12.93 12.00
N GLY A 30 -5.98 14.19 12.21
CA GLY A 30 -6.54 14.99 13.31
C GLY A 30 -5.73 14.86 14.61
N THR A 31 -4.42 14.69 14.49
CA THR A 31 -3.51 14.57 15.64
C THR A 31 -2.95 15.93 16.07
N ILE A 32 -2.10 15.94 17.11
CA ILE A 32 -1.36 17.16 17.47
C ILE A 32 -0.47 17.68 16.31
N TYR A 33 -0.10 16.81 15.36
CA TYR A 33 0.63 17.23 14.16
C TYR A 33 -0.22 18.19 13.30
N ASP A 34 -1.46 17.80 12.98
CA ASP A 34 -2.40 18.67 12.26
C ASP A 34 -2.57 19.99 12.98
N GLN A 35 -2.67 19.95 14.32
CA GLN A 35 -2.86 21.14 15.11
C GLN A 35 -1.66 22.09 15.07
N LEU A 36 -0.44 21.56 15.12
CA LEU A 36 0.79 22.35 15.04
C LEU A 36 0.95 22.99 13.66
N VAL A 37 0.66 22.26 12.58
CA VAL A 37 0.73 22.77 11.22
C VAL A 37 -0.37 23.81 10.96
N ALA A 38 -1.59 23.56 11.42
CA ALA A 38 -2.70 24.52 11.36
C ALA A 38 -2.37 25.81 12.13
N THR A 39 -1.79 25.70 13.33
CA THR A 39 -1.32 26.85 14.11
C THR A 39 -0.29 27.66 13.33
N ALA A 40 0.69 27.00 12.70
CA ALA A 40 1.70 27.67 11.90
C ALA A 40 1.08 28.41 10.71
N ALA A 41 0.13 27.79 10.01
CA ALA A 41 -0.60 28.42 8.91
C ALA A 41 -1.41 29.64 9.38
N LEU A 42 -2.12 29.52 10.52
CA LEU A 42 -2.87 30.63 11.13
C LEU A 42 -1.96 31.78 11.53
N VAL A 43 -0.81 31.51 12.14
CA VAL A 43 0.16 32.55 12.53
C VAL A 43 0.72 33.26 11.30
N VAL A 44 1.14 32.52 10.27
CA VAL A 44 1.67 33.10 9.02
C VAL A 44 0.58 33.86 8.26
N GLY A 45 -0.64 33.34 8.25
CA GLY A 45 -1.82 33.96 7.64
C GLY A 45 -2.49 35.03 8.49
N LEU A 46 -1.90 35.43 9.63
CA LEU A 46 -2.43 36.43 10.56
C LEU A 46 -3.89 36.17 11.02
N GLY A 47 -4.24 34.90 11.16
CA GLY A 47 -5.56 34.41 11.58
C GLY A 47 -6.51 34.05 10.44
N SER A 48 -6.17 34.36 9.18
CA SER A 48 -7.00 34.04 8.02
C SER A 48 -6.16 33.57 6.81
N PRO A 49 -5.49 32.40 6.91
CA PRO A 49 -4.72 31.86 5.81
C PRO A 49 -5.62 31.44 4.64
N SER A 50 -5.14 31.60 3.40
CA SER A 50 -5.77 31.01 2.22
C SER A 50 -5.51 29.51 2.16
N SER A 51 -6.33 28.77 1.40
CA SER A 51 -6.09 27.33 1.18
C SER A 51 -4.74 27.02 0.53
N ASP A 52 -4.26 27.90 -0.34
CA ASP A 52 -2.90 27.80 -0.91
C ASP A 52 -1.82 27.97 0.18
N LEU A 53 -2.01 28.88 1.16
CA LEU A 53 -1.07 29.03 2.27
C LEU A 53 -1.11 27.82 3.22
N VAL A 54 -2.31 27.29 3.47
CA VAL A 54 -2.52 26.04 4.22
C VAL A 54 -1.77 24.89 3.56
N ALA A 55 -1.97 24.69 2.25
CA ALA A 55 -1.28 23.65 1.49
C ALA A 55 0.25 23.83 1.50
N LYS A 56 0.75 25.06 1.37
CA LYS A 56 2.20 25.36 1.46
C LYS A 56 2.77 25.11 2.84
N ALA A 57 2.03 25.42 3.91
CA ALA A 57 2.46 25.12 5.27
C ALA A 57 2.59 23.61 5.49
N LEU A 58 1.60 22.84 5.02
CA LEU A 58 1.63 21.37 5.07
C LEU A 58 2.74 20.78 4.19
N LEU A 59 2.96 21.34 3.00
CA LEU A 59 3.99 20.91 2.03
C LEU A 59 5.41 20.91 2.64
N VAL A 60 5.73 21.93 3.45
CA VAL A 60 7.08 22.11 4.04
C VAL A 60 7.21 21.53 5.46
N ALA A 61 6.11 21.25 6.14
CA ALA A 61 6.11 20.78 7.52
C ALA A 61 7.01 19.54 7.75
N PRO A 62 7.00 18.51 6.88
CA PRO A 62 7.85 17.32 7.07
C PRO A 62 9.34 17.65 7.12
N ALA A 63 9.80 18.54 6.23
CA ALA A 63 11.20 18.97 6.20
C ALA A 63 11.61 19.74 7.47
N VAL A 64 10.69 20.55 8.00
CA VAL A 64 10.91 21.26 9.27
C VAL A 64 11.03 20.26 10.43
N PHE A 65 10.09 19.32 10.56
CA PHE A 65 10.14 18.31 11.64
C PHE A 65 11.33 17.35 11.49
N GLY A 66 11.69 16.95 10.27
CA GLY A 66 12.90 16.18 9.99
C GLY A 66 14.16 16.88 10.47
N ALA A 67 14.30 18.19 10.18
CA ALA A 67 15.40 19.00 10.68
C ALA A 67 15.35 19.15 12.22
N LEU A 68 14.18 19.35 12.81
CA LEU A 68 14.01 19.50 14.26
C LEU A 68 14.32 18.20 15.02
N THR A 69 14.18 17.02 14.40
CA THR A 69 14.53 15.72 15.00
C THR A 69 16.02 15.58 15.33
N VAL A 70 16.86 16.43 14.73
CA VAL A 70 18.28 16.56 15.11
C VAL A 70 18.43 16.97 16.58
N ILE A 71 17.49 17.74 17.14
CA ILE A 71 17.54 18.23 18.52
C ILE A 71 17.46 17.09 19.54
N PRO A 72 16.40 16.26 19.59
CA PRO A 72 16.35 15.15 20.54
C PRO A 72 17.50 14.16 20.29
N THR A 73 17.87 13.91 19.03
CA THR A 73 19.02 13.05 18.67
C THR A 73 20.32 13.55 19.28
N TYR A 74 20.61 14.85 19.15
CA TYR A 74 21.78 15.49 19.75
C TYR A 74 21.75 15.39 21.27
N LEU A 75 20.59 15.65 21.89
CA LEU A 75 20.46 15.67 23.36
C LEU A 75 20.63 14.27 23.95
N ILE A 76 20.03 13.23 23.36
CA ILE A 76 20.23 11.83 23.77
C ILE A 76 21.70 11.43 23.54
N GLY A 77 22.22 11.67 22.33
CA GLY A 77 23.60 11.38 21.98
C GLY A 77 24.61 12.11 22.88
N LYS A 78 24.27 13.31 23.35
CA LYS A 78 25.09 14.08 24.31
C LYS A 78 25.11 13.44 25.70
N ARG A 79 24.01 12.86 26.17
CA ARG A 79 23.96 12.16 27.46
C ARG A 79 24.83 10.90 27.43
N LEU A 80 24.80 10.15 26.34
CA LEU A 80 25.58 8.91 26.20
C LEU A 80 27.04 9.16 25.83
N GLY A 81 27.28 10.09 24.90
CA GLY A 81 28.56 10.28 24.22
C GLY A 81 29.26 11.61 24.51
N GLY A 82 28.72 12.46 25.38
CA GLY A 82 29.19 13.83 25.58
C GLY A 82 28.93 14.74 24.38
N ARG A 83 29.40 15.99 24.43
CA ARG A 83 29.09 17.01 23.39
C ARG A 83 29.49 16.56 21.97
N LEU A 84 30.68 15.97 21.82
CA LEU A 84 31.17 15.50 20.53
C LEU A 84 30.38 14.29 20.02
N GLY A 85 30.04 13.35 20.90
CA GLY A 85 29.14 12.23 20.56
C GLY A 85 27.79 12.73 20.07
N GLY A 86 27.17 13.67 20.80
CA GLY A 86 25.91 14.28 20.39
C GLY A 86 25.97 14.96 19.01
N LEU A 87 27.02 15.75 18.74
CA LEU A 87 27.22 16.37 17.42
C LEU A 87 27.41 15.32 16.32
N PHE A 88 28.15 14.25 16.61
CA PHE A 88 28.37 13.17 15.65
C PHE A 88 27.08 12.41 15.32
N GLY A 89 26.26 12.10 16.33
CA GLY A 89 24.94 11.50 16.12
C GLY A 89 24.03 12.40 15.28
N ALA A 90 24.01 13.70 15.56
CA ALA A 90 23.27 14.68 14.76
C ALA A 90 23.73 14.68 13.28
N VAL A 91 25.05 14.67 13.03
CA VAL A 91 25.61 14.61 11.68
C VAL A 91 25.24 13.31 10.98
N ILE A 92 25.29 12.17 11.65
CA ILE A 92 24.86 10.90 11.07
C ILE A 92 23.41 10.99 10.61
N LEU A 93 22.49 11.41 11.49
CA LEU A 93 21.07 11.48 11.16
C LEU A 93 20.80 12.35 9.92
N MET A 94 21.45 13.51 9.83
CA MET A 94 21.31 14.44 8.69
C MET A 94 21.75 13.84 7.36
N LEU A 95 22.53 12.77 7.37
CA LEU A 95 23.15 12.18 6.19
C LEU A 95 22.53 10.84 5.79
N LEU A 96 21.69 10.23 6.62
CA LEU A 96 21.09 8.93 6.30
C LEU A 96 20.18 9.02 5.05
N PRO A 97 20.36 8.16 4.04
CA PRO A 97 19.60 8.22 2.77
C PRO A 97 18.23 7.51 2.81
N GLY A 98 17.96 6.73 3.87
CA GLY A 98 16.81 5.83 3.98
C GLY A 98 15.47 6.50 4.26
N ALA A 99 14.53 5.71 4.78
CA ALA A 99 13.14 6.07 5.07
C ALA A 99 13.00 7.34 5.92
N PHE A 100 13.92 7.60 6.85
CA PHE A 100 13.92 8.84 7.64
C PHE A 100 14.02 10.09 6.74
N LEU A 101 14.95 10.08 5.77
CA LEU A 101 15.06 11.17 4.81
C LEU A 101 13.83 11.20 3.91
N GLN A 102 13.47 10.07 3.29
CA GLN A 102 12.36 10.01 2.34
C GLN A 102 11.03 10.53 2.93
N ARG A 103 10.73 10.21 4.19
CA ARG A 103 9.53 10.69 4.89
C ARG A 103 9.66 12.11 5.45
N GLY A 104 10.87 12.67 5.48
CA GLY A 104 11.15 14.04 5.88
C GLY A 104 11.32 15.01 4.71
N LEU A 105 11.10 14.59 3.46
CA LEU A 105 11.23 15.48 2.30
C LEU A 105 9.99 16.35 2.09
N VAL A 106 10.19 17.49 1.44
CA VAL A 106 9.10 18.38 1.01
C VAL A 106 8.15 17.59 0.11
N GLY A 107 6.84 17.68 0.39
CA GLY A 107 5.82 16.92 -0.32
C GLY A 107 5.39 15.60 0.32
N PHE A 108 6.14 15.06 1.29
CA PHE A 108 5.75 13.85 2.02
C PHE A 108 4.99 14.23 3.31
N ALA A 109 3.82 14.84 3.15
CA ALA A 109 3.04 15.41 4.25
C ALA A 109 2.31 14.34 5.08
N ASP A 110 3.05 13.67 5.96
CA ASP A 110 2.54 12.62 6.85
C ASP A 110 3.11 12.75 8.27
N HIS A 111 2.51 12.06 9.24
CA HIS A 111 2.89 12.07 10.66
C HIS A 111 4.24 11.38 10.94
N ASN A 112 4.76 10.62 9.98
CA ASN A 112 5.91 9.73 10.21
C ASN A 112 7.21 10.41 10.62
N ILE A 113 7.46 11.63 10.17
CA ILE A 113 8.69 12.34 10.57
C ILE A 113 8.53 13.05 11.92
N VAL A 114 7.29 13.27 12.36
CA VAL A 114 6.93 13.92 13.62
C VAL A 114 6.94 12.90 14.77
N GLU A 115 6.62 11.64 14.47
CA GLU A 115 6.74 10.48 15.34
C GLU A 115 8.13 10.34 16.03
N PRO A 116 9.27 10.22 15.31
CA PRO A 116 10.60 10.10 15.93
C PRO A 116 11.02 11.39 16.66
N PHE A 117 10.49 12.55 16.24
CA PHE A 117 10.71 13.81 16.94
C PHE A 117 10.12 13.76 18.36
N PHE A 118 8.84 13.44 18.49
CA PHE A 118 8.19 13.38 19.81
C PHE A 118 8.65 12.16 20.63
N MET A 119 8.85 11.00 20.01
CA MET A 119 9.41 9.84 20.69
C MET A 119 10.80 10.15 21.26
N GLY A 120 11.65 10.84 20.49
CA GLY A 120 12.99 11.25 20.95
C GLY A 120 12.93 12.15 22.19
N PHE A 121 11.99 13.10 22.25
CA PHE A 121 11.80 13.91 23.45
C PHE A 121 11.22 13.13 24.63
N ALA A 122 10.30 12.19 24.39
CA ALA A 122 9.77 11.31 25.42
C ALA A 122 10.88 10.42 26.02
N VAL A 123 11.70 9.80 25.16
CA VAL A 123 12.89 9.02 25.56
C VAL A 123 13.85 9.87 26.37
N LEU A 124 14.18 11.09 25.91
CA LEU A 124 15.06 12.00 26.63
C LEU A 124 14.50 12.38 28.01
N ALA A 125 13.20 12.66 28.11
CA ALA A 125 12.56 13.01 29.38
C ALA A 125 12.58 11.84 30.37
N ILE A 126 12.33 10.62 29.91
CA ILE A 126 12.45 9.40 30.71
C ILE A 126 13.90 9.20 31.18
N MET A 127 14.90 9.36 30.31
CA MET A 127 16.31 9.27 30.69
C MET A 127 16.68 10.25 31.80
N ILE A 128 16.21 11.51 31.70
CA ILE A 128 16.46 12.53 32.73
C ILE A 128 15.76 12.14 34.04
N ALA A 129 14.50 11.71 33.99
CA ALA A 129 13.74 11.31 35.17
C ALA A 129 14.42 10.14 35.90
N LEU A 130 14.88 9.12 35.16
CA LEU A 130 15.63 7.99 35.72
C LEU A 130 16.97 8.44 36.34
N THR A 131 17.72 9.31 35.66
CA THR A 131 18.99 9.82 36.19
C THR A 131 18.80 10.60 37.48
N VAL A 132 17.74 11.41 37.56
CA VAL A 132 17.41 12.18 38.76
C VAL A 132 16.96 11.25 39.88
N ALA A 133 16.16 10.23 39.58
CA ALA A 133 15.73 9.24 40.57
C ALA A 133 16.90 8.41 41.12
N ASP A 134 17.87 8.01 40.28
CA ASP A 134 19.09 7.32 40.73
C ASP A 134 19.92 8.19 41.70
N ARG A 135 19.89 9.53 41.51
CA ARG A 135 20.61 10.50 42.34
C ARG A 135 19.91 10.80 43.66
N GLU A 136 18.63 11.17 43.59
CA GLU A 136 17.83 11.62 44.74
C GLU A 136 17.22 10.47 45.54
N LYS A 137 17.11 9.28 44.94
CA LYS A 137 16.61 8.04 45.55
C LYS A 137 15.25 8.22 46.25
N PRO A 138 14.18 8.61 45.53
CA PRO A 138 12.85 8.65 46.11
C PRO A 138 12.45 7.24 46.57
N VAL A 139 12.22 7.09 47.88
CA VAL A 139 11.76 5.86 48.53
C VAL A 139 10.39 6.08 49.14
N TRP A 140 9.65 5.01 49.38
CA TRP A 140 8.28 5.11 49.88
C TRP A 140 8.18 5.76 51.27
N GLU A 141 9.21 5.69 52.12
CA GLU A 141 9.25 6.39 53.40
C GLU A 141 9.11 7.91 53.22
N LEU A 142 9.73 8.48 52.17
CA LEU A 142 9.61 9.90 51.84
C LEU A 142 8.20 10.25 51.37
N VAL A 143 7.58 9.35 50.60
CA VAL A 143 6.20 9.50 50.12
C VAL A 143 5.22 9.43 51.29
N ALA A 144 5.36 8.44 52.18
CA ALA A 144 4.53 8.25 53.35
C ALA A 144 4.68 9.42 54.35
N ALA A 145 5.89 9.95 54.51
CA ALA A 145 6.17 11.12 55.33
C ALA A 145 5.70 12.45 54.69
N ARG A 146 5.29 12.43 53.40
CA ARG A 146 4.94 13.61 52.61
C ARG A 146 6.07 14.65 52.55
N ASP A 147 7.31 14.18 52.43
CA ASP A 147 8.47 15.05 52.27
C ASP A 147 8.52 15.60 50.84
N LEU A 148 7.74 16.66 50.61
CA LEU A 148 7.60 17.27 49.30
C LEU A 148 8.88 17.93 48.81
N ASP A 149 9.78 18.35 49.71
CA ASP A 149 11.04 18.97 49.34
C ASP A 149 12.00 17.94 48.74
N ALA A 150 12.12 16.76 49.38
CA ALA A 150 12.91 15.65 48.86
C ALA A 150 12.32 15.07 47.55
N LEU A 151 11.00 15.06 47.40
CA LEU A 151 10.32 14.50 46.22
C LEU A 151 10.18 15.48 45.06
N ARG A 152 10.43 16.77 45.26
CA ARG A 152 10.14 17.82 44.28
C ARG A 152 10.82 17.60 42.94
N GLU A 153 12.11 17.28 42.95
CA GLU A 153 12.89 17.13 41.72
C GLU A 153 12.56 15.82 40.98
N PRO A 154 12.51 14.65 41.63
CA PRO A 154 12.04 13.42 40.98
C PRO A 154 10.61 13.52 40.45
N LEU A 155 9.69 14.13 41.21
CA LEU A 155 8.29 14.33 40.81
C LEU A 155 8.20 15.17 39.53
N LYS A 156 8.88 16.32 39.49
CA LYS A 156 8.88 17.22 38.34
C LYS A 156 9.31 16.51 37.06
N TRP A 157 10.43 15.78 37.09
CA TRP A 157 10.95 15.11 35.89
C TRP A 157 10.11 13.89 35.50
N SER A 158 9.53 13.18 36.47
CA SER A 158 8.62 12.06 36.18
C SER A 158 7.31 12.54 35.55
N VAL A 159 6.76 13.68 36.01
CA VAL A 159 5.59 14.32 35.37
C VAL A 159 5.93 14.76 33.95
N LEU A 160 7.06 15.42 33.73
CA LEU A 160 7.49 15.82 32.39
C LEU A 160 7.70 14.63 31.45
N ALA A 161 8.22 13.50 31.95
CA ALA A 161 8.32 12.27 31.17
C ALA A 161 6.95 11.71 30.78
N GLY A 162 5.96 11.75 31.68
CA GLY A 162 4.59 11.37 31.38
C GLY A 162 3.93 12.27 30.34
N VAL A 163 4.07 13.60 30.49
CA VAL A 163 3.56 14.58 29.52
C VAL A 163 4.19 14.37 28.14
N ALA A 164 5.51 14.20 28.06
CA ALA A 164 6.19 13.98 26.78
C ALA A 164 5.76 12.67 26.11
N THR A 165 5.51 11.62 26.90
CA THR A 165 4.99 10.34 26.39
C THR A 165 3.56 10.49 25.87
N ALA A 166 2.70 11.23 26.57
CA ALA A 166 1.33 11.50 26.10
C ALA A 166 1.33 12.32 24.80
N ILE A 167 2.16 13.36 24.69
CA ILE A 167 2.28 14.17 23.46
C ILE A 167 2.73 13.31 22.27
N TYR A 168 3.68 12.38 22.50
CA TYR A 168 4.06 11.42 21.47
C TYR A 168 2.86 10.57 21.01
N MET A 169 2.08 10.04 21.96
CA MET A 169 0.89 9.26 21.61
C MET A 169 -0.23 10.10 20.99
N TRP A 170 -0.33 11.40 21.30
CA TRP A 170 -1.22 12.34 20.62
C TRP A 170 -0.78 12.70 19.20
N SER A 171 0.48 12.44 18.84
CA SER A 171 0.95 12.52 17.45
C SER A 171 0.69 11.24 16.67
N TRP A 172 0.58 10.11 17.38
CA TRP A 172 0.35 8.80 16.77
C TRP A 172 -0.16 7.79 17.82
N PRO A 173 -1.44 7.38 17.80
CA PRO A 173 -2.05 6.52 18.82
C PRO A 173 -1.32 5.17 19.05
N PRO A 174 -0.80 4.47 18.00
CA PRO A 174 0.00 3.27 18.20
C PRO A 174 1.37 3.50 18.87
N GLY A 175 1.70 4.75 19.22
CA GLY A 175 2.84 5.10 20.08
C GLY A 175 2.82 4.47 21.48
N ILE A 176 1.74 3.75 21.83
CA ILE A 176 1.66 2.84 22.99
C ILE A 176 2.83 1.86 23.07
N LEU A 177 3.51 1.58 21.94
CA LEU A 177 4.75 0.80 21.91
C LEU A 177 5.81 1.34 22.89
N LEU A 178 5.97 2.66 23.02
CA LEU A 178 6.94 3.24 23.97
C LEU A 178 6.58 2.94 25.43
N VAL A 179 5.28 2.91 25.76
CA VAL A 179 4.78 2.51 27.09
C VAL A 179 5.16 1.05 27.36
N GLY A 180 5.01 0.17 26.36
CA GLY A 180 5.45 -1.23 26.46
C GLY A 180 6.96 -1.38 26.63
N ILE A 181 7.76 -0.63 25.87
CA ILE A 181 9.22 -0.57 25.99
C ILE A 181 9.63 -0.14 27.40
N PHE A 182 9.00 0.92 27.93
CA PHE A 182 9.30 1.40 29.26
C PHE A 182 8.85 0.42 30.35
N GLY A 183 7.69 -0.22 30.21
CA GLY A 183 7.23 -1.28 31.10
C GLY A 183 8.21 -2.47 31.15
N LEU A 184 8.70 -2.93 29.99
CA LEU A 184 9.72 -3.97 29.92
C LEU A 184 11.03 -3.54 30.61
N PHE A 185 11.46 -2.30 30.39
CA PHE A 185 12.61 -1.73 31.09
C PHE A 185 12.40 -1.75 32.62
N LEU A 186 11.24 -1.32 33.13
CA LEU A 186 10.95 -1.29 34.56
C LEU A 186 11.07 -2.69 35.17
N VAL A 187 10.48 -3.71 34.53
CA VAL A 187 10.60 -5.11 34.97
C VAL A 187 12.07 -5.53 35.07
N LEU A 188 12.84 -5.31 34.00
CA LEU A 188 14.24 -5.73 33.94
C LEU A 188 15.11 -5.00 34.97
N LYS A 189 14.95 -3.68 35.07
CA LYS A 189 15.74 -2.83 35.95
C LYS A 189 15.42 -3.08 37.41
N MET A 190 14.15 -3.13 37.78
CA MET A 190 13.74 -3.35 39.17
C MET A 190 14.14 -4.74 39.68
N ALA A 191 14.01 -5.78 38.84
CA ALA A 191 14.49 -7.12 39.20
C ALA A 191 16.02 -7.17 39.31
N SER A 192 16.73 -6.50 38.41
CA SER A 192 18.20 -6.41 38.43
C SER A 192 18.73 -5.65 39.66
N ASP A 193 18.06 -4.56 40.06
CA ASP A 193 18.44 -3.80 41.26
C ASP A 193 18.22 -4.60 42.53
N TYR A 194 17.07 -5.27 42.66
CA TYR A 194 16.75 -6.06 43.85
C TYR A 194 17.75 -7.20 44.07
N VAL A 195 18.07 -7.98 43.04
CA VAL A 195 19.07 -9.08 43.10
C VAL A 195 20.49 -8.59 43.42
N ARG A 196 20.73 -7.28 43.32
CA ARG A 196 22.02 -6.65 43.67
C ARG A 196 22.00 -5.94 45.01
N GLY A 197 20.96 -6.13 45.81
CA GLY A 197 20.82 -5.46 47.10
C GLY A 197 20.60 -3.94 46.97
N ARG A 198 20.00 -3.48 45.86
CA ARG A 198 19.57 -2.08 45.70
C ARG A 198 18.05 -2.01 45.73
N SER A 199 17.51 -1.02 46.44
CA SER A 199 16.06 -0.78 46.45
C SER A 199 15.58 -0.39 45.04
N PRO A 200 14.57 -1.06 44.47
CA PRO A 200 14.02 -0.73 43.15
C PRO A 200 13.05 0.47 43.18
N GLU A 201 12.77 1.04 44.35
CA GLU A 201 11.71 2.04 44.56
C GLU A 201 11.90 3.34 43.80
N HIS A 202 13.15 3.79 43.66
CA HIS A 202 13.44 5.02 42.94
C HIS A 202 13.07 4.91 41.45
N THR A 203 13.32 3.75 40.84
CA THR A 203 12.89 3.47 39.47
C THR A 203 11.37 3.28 39.40
N ALA A 204 10.78 2.60 40.40
CA ALA A 204 9.33 2.43 40.50
C ALA A 204 8.59 3.76 40.61
N PHE A 205 9.15 4.74 41.33
CA PHE A 205 8.57 6.08 41.47
C PHE A 205 8.43 6.78 40.11
N VAL A 206 9.48 6.72 39.28
CA VAL A 206 9.43 7.27 37.92
C VAL A 206 8.37 6.55 37.09
N GLY A 207 8.35 5.22 37.12
CA GLY A 207 7.37 4.39 36.42
C GLY A 207 5.92 4.73 36.81
N ALA A 208 5.64 4.78 38.11
CA ALA A 208 4.32 5.06 38.64
C ALA A 208 3.82 6.46 38.26
N ILE A 209 4.63 7.50 38.49
CA ILE A 209 4.22 8.88 38.24
C ILE A 209 4.09 9.16 36.73
N SER A 210 5.11 8.82 35.95
CA SER A 210 5.11 9.12 34.51
C SER A 210 3.96 8.42 33.79
N MET A 211 3.74 7.12 34.06
CA MET A 211 2.69 6.36 33.37
C MET A 211 1.28 6.70 33.89
N THR A 212 1.14 7.14 35.15
CA THR A 212 -0.12 7.72 35.62
C THR A 212 -0.45 9.00 34.88
N VAL A 213 0.52 9.91 34.73
CA VAL A 213 0.34 11.15 33.98
C VAL A 213 0.02 10.86 32.50
N THR A 214 0.75 9.94 31.87
CA THR A 214 0.44 9.50 30.50
C THR A 214 -0.99 8.99 30.40
N GLY A 215 -1.40 8.07 31.29
CA GLY A 215 -2.74 7.50 31.30
C GLY A 215 -3.84 8.54 31.46
N LEU A 216 -3.66 9.50 32.38
CA LEU A 216 -4.63 10.58 32.60
C LEU A 216 -4.78 11.51 31.38
N LEU A 217 -3.67 11.85 30.72
CA LEU A 217 -3.71 12.70 29.52
C LEU A 217 -4.29 11.98 28.30
N MET A 218 -4.09 10.67 28.19
CA MET A 218 -4.66 9.86 27.10
C MET A 218 -6.19 9.68 27.18
N PHE A 219 -6.85 10.09 28.26
CA PHE A 219 -8.32 10.18 28.29
C PHE A 219 -8.87 11.41 27.54
N ILE A 220 -8.04 12.41 27.24
CA ILE A 220 -8.49 13.65 26.59
C ILE A 220 -8.89 13.44 25.11
N PRO A 221 -8.06 12.79 24.26
CA PRO A 221 -8.36 12.67 22.83
C PRO A 221 -9.28 11.48 22.51
N ILE A 222 -9.96 10.86 23.48
CA ILE A 222 -10.81 9.69 23.19
C ILE A 222 -11.95 10.12 22.26
N GLU A 223 -11.99 9.49 21.09
CA GLU A 223 -12.98 9.73 20.04
C GLU A 223 -13.92 8.53 19.88
N GLU A 224 -13.44 7.32 20.17
CA GLU A 224 -14.20 6.08 19.97
C GLU A 224 -14.25 5.24 21.27
N PRO A 225 -15.43 4.73 21.67
CA PRO A 225 -15.53 3.77 22.76
C PRO A 225 -15.01 2.39 22.32
N GLY A 226 -13.71 2.13 22.47
CA GLY A 226 -13.14 0.87 22.03
C GLY A 226 -11.74 0.54 22.56
N PHE A 227 -11.22 -0.60 22.14
CA PHE A 227 -9.84 -1.06 22.42
C PHE A 227 -8.98 -1.12 21.14
N GLY A 228 -9.27 -0.23 20.18
CA GLY A 228 -8.48 -0.07 18.96
C GLY A 228 -7.02 0.27 19.26
N VAL A 229 -6.11 -0.25 18.44
CA VAL A 229 -4.66 0.03 18.54
C VAL A 229 -4.29 1.29 17.76
N THR A 230 -5.06 1.58 16.71
CA THR A 230 -4.83 2.63 15.72
C THR A 230 -5.53 3.94 16.01
N ASP A 231 -6.55 3.89 16.86
CA ASP A 231 -7.48 4.98 17.14
C ASP A 231 -7.40 5.40 18.60
N PHE A 232 -7.89 6.58 18.93
CA PHE A 232 -7.91 7.08 20.30
C PHE A 232 -9.04 6.43 21.11
N GLY A 233 -8.75 5.27 21.71
CA GLY A 233 -9.68 4.52 22.55
C GLY A 233 -9.19 4.31 24.00
N PHE A 234 -9.77 3.32 24.68
CA PHE A 234 -9.46 3.00 26.09
C PHE A 234 -8.16 2.21 26.27
N LEU A 235 -7.60 1.63 25.20
CA LEU A 235 -6.41 0.79 25.30
C LEU A 235 -5.19 1.56 25.81
N GLN A 236 -4.90 2.71 25.19
CA GLN A 236 -3.76 3.57 25.49
C GLN A 236 -3.73 4.06 26.95
N PRO A 237 -4.81 4.67 27.49
CA PRO A 237 -4.82 5.12 28.87
C PRO A 237 -4.77 3.95 29.87
N LEU A 238 -5.54 2.88 29.66
CA LEU A 238 -5.60 1.76 30.60
C LEU A 238 -4.30 0.97 30.63
N PHE A 239 -3.64 0.77 29.48
CA PHE A 239 -2.34 0.11 29.45
C PHE A 239 -1.26 0.92 30.18
N SER A 240 -1.26 2.24 30.02
CA SER A 240 -0.35 3.14 30.74
C SER A 240 -0.57 3.05 32.26
N LEU A 241 -1.83 3.10 32.71
CA LEU A 241 -2.18 2.89 34.12
C LEU A 241 -1.79 1.49 34.61
N GLY A 242 -1.93 0.46 33.77
CA GLY A 242 -1.47 -0.89 34.04
C GLY A 242 0.04 -0.97 34.29
N VAL A 243 0.85 -0.29 33.48
CA VAL A 243 2.31 -0.19 33.70
C VAL A 243 2.63 0.56 35.00
N ALA A 244 1.90 1.65 35.30
CA ALA A 244 2.06 2.37 36.57
C ALA A 244 1.79 1.47 37.77
N LEU A 245 0.68 0.73 37.75
CA LEU A 245 0.30 -0.23 38.78
C LEU A 245 1.31 -1.38 38.88
N GLY A 246 1.81 -1.87 37.75
CA GLY A 246 2.87 -2.88 37.70
C GLY A 246 4.16 -2.41 38.39
N ALA A 247 4.57 -1.16 38.17
CA ALA A 247 5.74 -0.58 38.85
C ALA A 247 5.55 -0.53 40.38
N VAL A 248 4.38 -0.07 40.84
CA VAL A 248 4.04 -0.05 42.27
C VAL A 248 4.01 -1.46 42.86
N PHE A 249 3.39 -2.41 42.15
CA PHE A 249 3.32 -3.80 42.56
C PHE A 249 4.71 -4.42 42.71
N LEU A 250 5.61 -4.22 41.75
CA LEU A 250 6.98 -4.74 41.85
C LEU A 250 7.75 -4.13 43.01
N ALA A 251 7.58 -2.83 43.30
CA ALA A 251 8.19 -2.22 44.47
C ALA A 251 7.63 -2.79 45.79
N ALA A 252 6.32 -3.00 45.85
CA ALA A 252 5.68 -3.62 47.01
C ALA A 252 6.10 -5.09 47.18
N LEU A 253 6.24 -5.83 46.08
CA LEU A 253 6.73 -7.21 46.09
C LEU A 253 8.17 -7.28 46.60
N ALA A 254 9.04 -6.39 46.15
CA ALA A 254 10.43 -6.29 46.63
C ALA A 254 10.49 -6.05 48.14
N ARG A 255 9.68 -5.12 48.67
CA ARG A 255 9.57 -4.87 50.11
C ARG A 255 9.05 -6.08 50.88
N TRP A 256 8.01 -6.73 50.35
CA TRP A 256 7.47 -7.94 50.95
C TRP A 256 8.55 -9.02 51.03
N TRP A 257 9.29 -9.22 49.94
CA TRP A 257 10.38 -10.19 49.85
C TRP A 257 11.47 -9.94 50.89
N GLU A 258 11.90 -8.68 51.02
CA GLU A 258 12.88 -8.24 52.03
C GLU A 258 12.35 -8.46 53.45
N SER A 259 11.10 -8.09 53.73
CA SER A 259 10.50 -8.26 55.06
C SER A 259 10.28 -9.71 55.49
N ASN A 260 10.27 -10.65 54.55
CA ASN A 260 10.07 -12.08 54.79
C ASN A 260 11.36 -12.91 54.65
N ASP A 261 12.52 -12.28 54.47
CA ASP A 261 13.84 -12.93 54.39
C ASP A 261 13.92 -14.05 53.34
N VAL A 262 13.27 -13.84 52.18
CA VAL A 262 13.27 -14.81 51.08
C VAL A 262 14.52 -14.59 50.21
N ASP A 263 15.18 -15.67 49.78
CA ASP A 263 16.41 -15.58 48.95
C ASP A 263 16.15 -14.75 47.67
N GLU A 264 16.98 -13.72 47.50
CA GLU A 264 16.93 -12.74 46.41
C GLU A 264 16.99 -13.41 45.03
N ARG A 265 17.61 -14.58 44.91
CA ARG A 265 17.73 -15.32 43.64
C ARG A 265 16.41 -15.78 43.06
N TYR A 266 15.39 -15.97 43.90
CA TYR A 266 14.06 -16.38 43.46
C TYR A 266 13.20 -15.21 42.98
N TYR A 267 13.57 -13.97 43.31
CA TYR A 267 12.78 -12.78 42.98
C TYR A 267 12.53 -12.62 41.47
N PRO A 268 13.53 -12.69 40.58
CA PRO A 268 13.28 -12.57 39.13
C PRO A 268 12.39 -13.69 38.58
N ALA A 269 12.50 -14.91 39.12
CA ALA A 269 11.69 -16.03 38.69
C ALA A 269 10.21 -15.82 39.06
N VAL A 270 9.94 -15.27 40.24
CA VAL A 270 8.56 -14.96 40.66
C VAL A 270 8.00 -13.73 39.97
N VAL A 271 8.81 -12.71 39.68
CA VAL A 271 8.40 -11.60 38.81
C VAL A 271 7.98 -12.15 37.43
N GLY A 272 8.82 -12.98 36.81
CA GLY A 272 8.50 -13.61 35.52
C GLY A 272 7.27 -14.53 35.59
N GLY A 273 7.13 -15.32 36.65
CA GLY A 273 5.96 -16.18 36.87
C GLY A 273 4.67 -15.38 37.07
N THR A 274 4.72 -14.26 37.79
CA THR A 274 3.57 -13.37 38.01
C THR A 274 3.14 -12.71 36.70
N MET A 275 4.09 -12.25 35.88
CA MET A 275 3.80 -11.73 34.55
C MET A 275 3.16 -12.77 33.66
N LEU A 276 3.67 -14.01 33.65
CA LEU A 276 3.11 -15.11 32.87
C LEU A 276 1.67 -15.40 33.28
N VAL A 277 1.39 -15.49 34.59
CA VAL A 277 0.03 -15.67 35.11
C VAL A 277 -0.86 -14.48 34.72
N GLY A 278 -0.36 -13.25 34.80
CA GLY A 278 -1.09 -12.06 34.37
C GLY A 278 -1.46 -12.09 32.88
N ILE A 279 -0.54 -12.50 32.00
CA ILE A 279 -0.78 -12.66 30.56
C ILE A 279 -1.83 -13.75 30.31
N VAL A 280 -1.70 -14.91 30.95
CA VAL A 280 -2.68 -16.02 30.81
C VAL A 280 -4.06 -15.60 31.30
N LEU A 281 -4.14 -14.90 32.44
CA LEU A 281 -5.42 -14.38 32.93
C LEU A 281 -6.00 -13.34 31.97
N PHE A 282 -5.18 -12.45 31.42
CA PHE A 282 -5.64 -11.46 30.45
C PHE A 282 -6.17 -12.13 29.17
N SER A 283 -5.50 -13.15 28.65
CA SER A 283 -5.97 -13.92 27.50
C SER A 283 -7.28 -14.68 27.76
N LEU A 284 -7.56 -15.03 29.02
CA LEU A 284 -8.79 -15.73 29.41
C LEU A 284 -9.96 -14.78 29.71
N VAL A 285 -9.68 -13.60 30.29
CA VAL A 285 -10.70 -12.64 30.72
C VAL A 285 -11.11 -11.71 29.58
N LEU A 286 -10.15 -11.28 28.73
CA LEU A 286 -10.38 -10.38 27.61
C LEU A 286 -9.75 -10.95 26.32
N PRO A 287 -10.28 -12.09 25.81
CA PRO A 287 -9.66 -12.80 24.69
C PRO A 287 -9.56 -11.96 23.41
N SER A 288 -10.60 -11.21 23.06
CA SER A 288 -10.61 -10.37 21.85
C SER A 288 -9.55 -9.25 21.91
N VAL A 289 -9.42 -8.58 23.06
CA VAL A 289 -8.42 -7.52 23.27
C VAL A 289 -7.02 -8.12 23.26
N PHE A 290 -6.83 -9.26 23.94
CA PHE A 290 -5.56 -9.98 23.93
C PHE A 290 -5.16 -10.39 22.52
N ASP A 291 -6.06 -11.00 21.74
CA ASP A 291 -5.79 -11.44 20.37
C ASP A 291 -5.50 -10.26 19.44
N SER A 292 -6.17 -9.13 19.62
CA SER A 292 -5.85 -7.90 18.88
C SER A 292 -4.45 -7.40 19.20
N ILE A 293 -4.10 -7.27 20.49
CA ILE A 293 -2.77 -6.81 20.93
C ILE A 293 -1.69 -7.80 20.50
N ALA A 294 -1.90 -9.11 20.70
CA ALA A 294 -0.93 -10.15 20.37
C ALA A 294 -0.67 -10.20 18.86
N ARG A 295 -1.71 -10.17 18.02
CA ARG A 295 -1.56 -10.11 16.56
C ARG A 295 -0.82 -8.85 16.14
N ASN A 296 -1.20 -7.68 16.66
CA ASN A 296 -0.53 -6.42 16.33
C ASN A 296 0.92 -6.37 16.81
N PHE A 297 1.21 -6.90 18.00
CA PHE A 297 2.56 -6.97 18.55
C PHE A 297 3.44 -7.91 17.73
N LEU A 298 2.97 -9.10 17.39
CA LEU A 298 3.71 -10.04 16.54
C LEU A 298 3.92 -9.49 15.12
N ARG A 299 2.88 -8.86 14.55
CA ARG A 299 2.96 -8.16 13.26
C ARG A 299 3.98 -7.03 13.29
N THR A 300 4.13 -6.34 14.42
CA THR A 300 4.98 -5.15 14.53
C THR A 300 6.41 -5.48 14.93
N VAL A 301 6.63 -6.40 15.88
CA VAL A 301 7.93 -6.66 16.53
C VAL A 301 8.39 -8.11 16.34
N GLY A 302 7.49 -9.03 16.02
CA GLY A 302 7.70 -10.48 16.07
C GLY A 302 8.07 -11.16 14.75
N PHE A 303 8.50 -10.43 13.72
CA PHE A 303 8.89 -10.97 12.41
C PHE A 303 7.78 -11.71 11.64
N SER A 304 6.52 -11.65 12.09
CA SER A 304 5.40 -12.30 11.42
C SER A 304 4.68 -11.33 10.46
N ALA A 305 4.73 -11.59 9.15
CA ALA A 305 3.91 -10.87 8.16
C ALA A 305 2.89 -11.83 7.53
N GLY A 306 1.59 -11.57 7.76
CA GLY A 306 0.48 -12.30 7.13
C GLY A 306 0.31 -11.93 5.64
N ALA A 307 -0.48 -12.71 4.90
CA ALA A 307 -0.64 -12.55 3.44
C ALA A 307 -1.15 -11.14 3.03
N ALA A 308 -2.16 -10.59 3.72
CA ALA A 308 -2.65 -9.23 3.49
C ALA A 308 -1.60 -8.15 3.81
N THR A 309 -0.72 -8.40 4.79
CA THR A 309 0.42 -7.52 5.09
C THR A 309 1.51 -7.64 4.00
N ARG A 310 1.55 -8.76 3.25
CA ARG A 310 2.52 -9.03 2.18
C ARG A 310 2.22 -8.34 0.84
N THR A 311 1.00 -7.83 0.65
CA THR A 311 0.63 -7.03 -0.54
C THR A 311 0.96 -5.55 -0.37
N ILE A 312 1.07 -5.07 0.88
CA ILE A 312 1.43 -3.68 1.21
C ILE A 312 2.95 -3.53 1.21
N SER A 313 3.49 -2.75 0.27
CA SER A 313 4.94 -2.63 0.05
C SER A 313 5.74 -2.24 1.30
N GLU A 314 5.19 -1.37 2.16
CA GLU A 314 5.86 -0.90 3.38
C GLU A 314 5.68 -1.79 4.61
N ALA A 315 4.76 -2.76 4.57
CA ALA A 315 4.53 -3.70 5.67
C ALA A 315 5.28 -5.03 5.48
N GLN A 316 6.04 -5.17 4.39
CA GLN A 316 6.92 -6.33 4.16
C GLN A 316 8.02 -6.42 5.22
N PRO A 317 8.48 -7.64 5.55
CA PRO A 317 9.72 -7.81 6.31
C PRO A 317 10.91 -7.23 5.56
N PHE A 318 11.75 -6.46 6.25
CA PHE A 318 12.81 -5.67 5.64
C PHE A 318 13.85 -6.51 4.87
N LEU A 319 14.07 -7.75 5.32
CA LEU A 319 15.03 -8.69 4.75
C LEU A 319 14.35 -9.92 4.10
N ALA A 320 13.09 -9.82 3.71
CA ALA A 320 12.36 -10.93 3.09
C ALA A 320 13.02 -11.39 1.77
N ALA A 321 13.17 -12.70 1.59
CA ALA A 321 13.90 -13.27 0.45
C ALA A 321 13.29 -12.89 -0.91
N ASN A 322 11.96 -12.85 -1.00
CA ASN A 322 11.24 -12.40 -2.20
C ASN A 322 11.53 -10.93 -2.54
N VAL A 323 11.60 -10.06 -1.54
CA VAL A 323 11.91 -8.62 -1.72
C VAL A 323 13.37 -8.42 -2.13
N LEU A 324 14.27 -9.19 -1.53
CA LEU A 324 15.69 -9.16 -1.89
C LEU A 324 15.91 -9.66 -3.33
N GLN A 325 15.23 -10.75 -3.71
CA GLN A 325 15.29 -11.32 -5.07
C GLN A 325 14.67 -10.39 -6.11
N SER A 326 13.49 -9.81 -5.85
CA SER A 326 12.81 -8.90 -6.80
C SER A 326 13.61 -7.63 -7.08
N ASN A 327 14.40 -7.16 -6.11
CA ASN A 327 15.27 -5.99 -6.25
C ASN A 327 16.73 -6.35 -6.60
N GLY A 328 17.06 -7.63 -6.75
CA GLY A 328 18.43 -8.10 -6.98
C GLY A 328 19.45 -7.69 -5.90
N GLN A 329 18.99 -7.50 -4.65
CA GLN A 329 19.81 -7.04 -3.52
C GLN A 329 20.14 -8.18 -2.54
N THR A 330 21.28 -8.09 -1.87
CA THR A 330 21.58 -8.93 -0.69
C THR A 330 21.04 -8.26 0.58
N ALA A 331 20.89 -9.03 1.68
CA ALA A 331 20.47 -8.48 2.97
C ALA A 331 21.38 -7.34 3.46
N VAL A 332 22.70 -7.51 3.31
CA VAL A 332 23.70 -6.46 3.59
C VAL A 332 23.48 -5.27 2.68
N GLY A 333 23.23 -5.52 1.39
CA GLY A 333 22.94 -4.47 0.44
C GLY A 333 21.73 -3.61 0.80
N ARG A 334 20.64 -4.25 1.25
CA ARG A 334 19.43 -3.57 1.70
C ARG A 334 19.68 -2.69 2.93
N ILE A 335 20.37 -3.21 3.95
CA ILE A 335 20.78 -2.44 5.14
C ILE A 335 21.67 -1.25 4.75
N MET A 336 22.63 -1.48 3.85
CA MET A 336 23.54 -0.44 3.36
C MET A 336 22.79 0.66 2.59
N SER A 337 21.75 0.32 1.84
CA SER A 337 20.93 1.30 1.13
C SER A 337 20.12 2.20 2.06
N GLU A 338 19.80 1.72 3.26
CA GLU A 338 18.98 2.43 4.24
C GLU A 338 19.84 3.27 5.22
N TYR A 339 20.91 2.67 5.75
CA TYR A 339 21.70 3.23 6.85
C TYR A 339 23.19 3.42 6.52
N GLY A 340 23.68 2.96 5.38
CA GLY A 340 25.11 2.81 5.12
C GLY A 340 25.81 1.95 6.18
N PHE A 341 27.09 2.21 6.46
CA PHE A 341 27.84 1.46 7.48
C PHE A 341 27.41 1.79 8.92
N THR A 342 26.63 2.85 9.11
CA THR A 342 26.30 3.36 10.45
C THR A 342 25.45 2.37 11.25
N PHE A 343 24.65 1.52 10.58
CA PHE A 343 23.93 0.45 11.25
C PHE A 343 24.88 -0.54 11.92
N PHE A 344 25.93 -1.00 11.22
CA PHE A 344 26.87 -1.99 11.75
C PHE A 344 27.68 -1.44 12.92
N THR A 345 28.12 -0.19 12.83
CA THR A 345 28.82 0.48 13.94
C THR A 345 27.88 0.77 15.11
N GLY A 346 26.61 1.11 14.85
CA GLY A 346 25.58 1.23 15.87
C GLY A 346 25.31 -0.10 16.60
N ALA A 347 25.21 -1.20 15.86
CA ALA A 347 25.07 -2.55 16.42
C ALA A 347 26.27 -2.94 17.28
N LEU A 348 27.50 -2.65 16.82
CA LEU A 348 28.71 -2.81 17.61
C LEU A 348 28.66 -2.01 18.91
N ALA A 349 28.15 -0.78 18.87
CA ALA A 349 27.96 0.06 20.04
C ALA A 349 26.99 -0.57 21.04
N ALA A 350 25.88 -1.16 20.57
CA ALA A 350 24.90 -1.85 21.41
C ALA A 350 25.51 -3.07 22.10
N VAL A 351 26.24 -3.89 21.33
CA VAL A 351 26.98 -5.04 21.86
C VAL A 351 28.00 -4.59 22.91
N TRP A 352 28.74 -3.52 22.64
CA TRP A 352 29.71 -2.98 23.58
C TRP A 352 29.05 -2.42 24.84
N LEU A 353 27.91 -1.74 24.72
CA LEU A 353 27.14 -1.23 25.86
C LEU A 353 26.72 -2.36 26.80
N VAL A 354 26.32 -3.52 26.26
CA VAL A 354 26.00 -4.73 27.04
C VAL A 354 27.25 -5.37 27.61
N ALA A 355 28.29 -5.58 26.80
CA ALA A 355 29.47 -6.35 27.20
C ALA A 355 30.39 -5.60 28.17
N LYS A 356 30.52 -4.28 28.05
CA LYS A 356 31.49 -3.47 28.80
C LYS A 356 31.37 -3.64 30.32
N PRO A 357 30.18 -3.56 30.95
CA PRO A 357 30.05 -3.77 32.40
C PRO A 357 30.43 -5.18 32.87
N LEU A 358 30.27 -6.20 32.02
CA LEU A 358 30.67 -7.59 32.33
C LEU A 358 32.18 -7.77 32.31
N VAL A 359 32.87 -7.09 31.38
CA VAL A 359 34.32 -7.24 31.16
C VAL A 359 35.16 -6.34 32.08
N LYS A 360 34.67 -5.13 32.39
CA LYS A 360 35.43 -4.12 33.17
C LYS A 360 35.88 -4.59 34.56
N GLY A 361 35.14 -5.52 35.18
CA GLY A 361 35.43 -6.02 36.52
C GLY A 361 36.50 -7.13 36.61
N GLY A 362 37.05 -7.60 35.48
CA GLY A 362 38.10 -8.64 35.47
C GLY A 362 37.68 -10.04 35.93
N ASN A 363 36.39 -10.27 36.22
CA ASN A 363 35.88 -11.55 36.69
C ASN A 363 35.77 -12.55 35.53
N SER A 364 36.55 -13.62 35.57
CA SER A 364 36.60 -14.65 34.52
C SER A 364 35.25 -15.27 34.19
N ARG A 365 34.32 -15.39 35.15
CA ARG A 365 32.96 -15.91 34.89
C ARG A 365 32.12 -14.94 34.07
N LYS A 366 32.19 -13.63 34.36
CA LYS A 366 31.45 -12.59 33.63
C LYS A 366 32.02 -12.37 32.23
N ILE A 367 33.35 -12.42 32.10
CA ILE A 367 34.04 -12.38 30.80
C ILE A 367 33.68 -13.62 29.97
N GLY A 368 33.70 -14.81 30.59
CA GLY A 368 33.27 -16.06 29.96
C GLY A 368 31.82 -16.01 29.49
N TYR A 369 30.91 -15.43 30.27
CA TYR A 369 29.53 -15.22 29.86
C TYR A 369 29.41 -14.29 28.64
N ALA A 370 30.13 -13.16 28.62
CA ALA A 370 30.11 -12.23 27.49
C ALA A 370 30.64 -12.89 26.20
N ILE A 371 31.80 -13.55 26.27
CA ILE A 371 32.40 -14.25 25.12
C ILE A 371 31.52 -15.42 24.67
N GLY A 372 31.02 -16.23 25.61
CA GLY A 372 30.15 -17.36 25.32
C GLY A 372 28.82 -16.93 24.69
N SER A 373 28.23 -15.81 25.16
CA SER A 373 27.02 -15.24 24.57
C SER A 373 27.28 -14.77 23.14
N LEU A 374 28.37 -14.06 22.87
CA LEU A 374 28.72 -13.61 21.52
C LEU A 374 29.01 -14.79 20.58
N ALA A 375 29.72 -15.82 21.06
CA ALA A 375 29.97 -17.02 20.29
C ALA A 375 28.66 -17.76 19.97
N LEU A 376 27.75 -17.89 20.94
CA LEU A 376 26.45 -18.53 20.73
C LEU A 376 25.59 -17.75 19.74
N ILE A 377 25.55 -16.43 19.83
CA ILE A 377 24.86 -15.57 18.86
C ILE A 377 25.47 -15.78 17.47
N GLY A 378 26.80 -15.75 17.34
CA GLY A 378 27.49 -16.02 16.09
C GLY A 378 27.13 -17.40 15.50
N VAL A 379 27.06 -18.43 16.34
CA VAL A 379 26.65 -19.79 15.94
C VAL A 379 25.20 -19.84 15.47
N LEU A 380 24.27 -19.17 16.15
CA LEU A 380 22.86 -19.10 15.74
C LEU A 380 22.71 -18.48 14.34
N PHE A 381 23.52 -17.47 14.02
CA PHE A 381 23.54 -16.84 12.69
C PHE A 381 24.26 -17.69 11.63
N LEU A 382 25.38 -18.33 11.99
CA LEU A 382 26.17 -19.13 11.06
C LEU A 382 25.55 -20.50 10.76
N ILE A 383 24.69 -21.02 11.64
CA ILE A 383 24.06 -22.33 11.51
C ILE A 383 22.53 -22.18 11.64
N PRO A 384 21.82 -21.69 10.60
CA PRO A 384 20.37 -21.49 10.63
C PRO A 384 19.57 -22.77 10.92
N ALA A 385 20.15 -23.95 10.67
CA ALA A 385 19.54 -25.24 10.98
C ALA A 385 19.28 -25.45 12.48
N LEU A 386 20.04 -24.81 13.37
CA LEU A 386 19.83 -24.93 14.83
C LEU A 386 18.51 -24.31 15.29
N PRO A 387 18.23 -23.02 15.05
CA PRO A 387 16.94 -22.44 15.40
C PRO A 387 15.79 -23.06 14.59
N ALA A 388 16.02 -23.50 13.35
CA ALA A 388 15.01 -24.22 12.57
C ALA A 388 14.61 -25.56 13.19
N GLY A 389 15.58 -26.35 13.66
CA GLY A 389 15.32 -27.63 14.33
C GLY A 389 14.62 -27.47 15.69
N ILE A 390 14.95 -26.43 16.44
CA ILE A 390 14.24 -26.11 17.69
C ILE A 390 12.83 -25.61 17.40
N GLY A 391 12.69 -24.74 16.39
CA GLY A 391 11.40 -24.19 15.97
C GLY A 391 10.42 -25.27 15.51
N SER A 392 10.88 -26.21 14.68
CA SER A 392 10.05 -27.33 14.21
C SER A 392 9.62 -28.26 15.34
N ALA A 393 10.46 -28.45 16.37
CA ALA A 393 10.12 -29.26 17.55
C ALA A 393 9.09 -28.57 18.46
N LEU A 394 9.10 -27.23 18.52
CA LEU A 394 8.23 -26.45 19.40
C LEU A 394 6.98 -25.89 18.70
N GLY A 395 6.88 -26.03 17.37
CA GLY A 395 5.81 -25.42 16.58
C GLY A 395 5.92 -23.90 16.50
N VAL A 396 7.13 -23.36 16.58
CA VAL A 396 7.40 -21.91 16.61
C VAL A 396 8.34 -21.54 15.47
N GLU A 397 8.20 -20.35 14.90
CA GLU A 397 9.07 -19.85 13.85
C GLU A 397 10.54 -19.76 14.32
N SER A 398 11.49 -20.13 13.47
CA SER A 398 12.92 -20.16 13.81
C SER A 398 13.50 -18.78 14.16
N SER A 399 12.91 -17.72 13.59
CA SER A 399 13.20 -16.31 13.89
C SER A 399 12.89 -16.00 15.37
N LEU A 400 11.71 -16.40 15.85
CA LEU A 400 11.28 -16.23 17.24
C LEU A 400 12.14 -17.02 18.22
N VAL A 401 12.60 -18.23 17.85
CA VAL A 401 13.54 -19.01 18.65
C VAL A 401 14.86 -18.24 18.84
N SER A 402 15.42 -17.72 17.74
CA SER A 402 16.68 -16.96 17.78
C SER A 402 16.52 -15.70 18.63
N LEU A 403 15.43 -14.96 18.44
CA LEU A 403 15.10 -13.76 19.22
C LEU A 403 14.96 -14.07 20.72
N THR A 404 14.31 -15.18 21.07
CA THR A 404 14.13 -15.62 22.46
C THR A 404 15.47 -15.94 23.12
N ILE A 405 16.35 -16.66 22.42
CA ILE A 405 17.69 -17.00 22.95
C ILE A 405 18.52 -15.73 23.13
N VAL A 406 18.58 -14.84 22.14
CA VAL A 406 19.32 -13.57 22.23
C VAL A 406 18.78 -12.71 23.39
N THR A 407 17.46 -12.63 23.53
CA THR A 407 16.81 -11.90 24.63
C THR A 407 17.19 -12.49 25.97
N ALA A 408 17.15 -13.82 26.14
CA ALA A 408 17.58 -14.49 27.37
C ALA A 408 19.05 -14.21 27.71
N LEU A 409 19.94 -14.16 26.71
CA LEU A 409 21.34 -13.81 26.91
C LEU A 409 21.52 -12.37 27.39
N ILE A 410 20.77 -11.42 26.81
CA ILE A 410 20.78 -10.01 27.23
C ILE A 410 20.22 -9.85 28.64
N VAL A 411 19.08 -10.49 28.95
CA VAL A 411 18.50 -10.48 30.30
C VAL A 411 19.49 -11.05 31.31
N GLY A 412 20.15 -12.18 30.99
CA GLY A 412 21.18 -12.75 31.85
C GLY A 412 22.41 -11.86 32.01
N ALA A 413 22.79 -11.07 30.99
CA ALA A 413 23.83 -10.04 31.11
C ALA A 413 23.40 -8.92 32.07
N VAL A 414 22.17 -8.41 31.89
CA VAL A 414 21.55 -7.37 32.73
C VAL A 414 21.43 -7.81 34.17
N MET A 415 21.23 -9.10 34.45
CA MET A 415 21.21 -9.64 35.82
C MET A 415 22.62 -9.83 36.42
N GLN A 416 23.69 -9.88 35.60
CA GLN A 416 25.07 -10.11 36.08
C GLN A 416 25.95 -8.87 36.24
N ALA A 417 25.69 -7.77 35.52
CA ALA A 417 26.46 -6.52 35.64
C ALA A 417 25.59 -5.29 35.88
N ASP A 418 26.16 -4.30 36.56
CA ASP A 418 25.48 -3.05 36.88
C ASP A 418 25.39 -2.13 35.67
N TYR A 419 24.17 -1.68 35.37
CA TYR A 419 23.87 -0.76 34.28
C TYR A 419 23.17 0.48 34.85
N GLU A 420 23.63 1.65 34.43
CA GLU A 420 22.95 2.93 34.68
C GLU A 420 21.53 2.87 34.09
N SER A 421 20.53 3.36 34.83
CA SER A 421 19.12 3.26 34.47
C SER A 421 18.84 3.84 33.07
N GLU A 422 19.40 5.02 32.76
CA GLU A 422 19.21 5.66 31.45
C GLU A 422 19.84 4.85 30.29
N ARG A 423 20.97 4.16 30.51
CA ARG A 423 21.63 3.37 29.45
C ARG A 423 20.93 2.04 29.21
N LEU A 424 20.45 1.40 30.27
CA LEU A 424 19.65 0.19 30.13
C LEU A 424 18.32 0.49 29.42
N PHE A 425 17.68 1.63 29.72
CA PHE A 425 16.48 2.06 29.01
C PHE A 425 16.74 2.27 27.51
N VAL A 426 17.80 3.00 27.15
CA VAL A 426 18.19 3.20 25.74
C VAL A 426 18.46 1.87 25.04
N LEU A 427 19.09 0.90 25.71
CA LEU A 427 19.33 -0.42 25.15
C LEU A 427 18.02 -1.17 24.84
N VAL A 428 17.06 -1.17 25.77
CA VAL A 428 15.75 -1.82 25.58
C VAL A 428 14.99 -1.14 24.44
N TRP A 429 14.98 0.20 24.41
CA TRP A 429 14.39 0.97 23.32
C TRP A 429 15.04 0.63 21.97
N ALA A 430 16.37 0.67 21.88
CA ALA A 430 17.10 0.35 20.66
C ALA A 430 16.82 -1.07 20.16
N ALA A 431 16.75 -2.06 21.06
CA ALA A 431 16.47 -3.44 20.71
C ALA A 431 15.07 -3.63 20.12
N ILE A 432 14.04 -3.05 20.75
CA ILE A 432 12.65 -3.19 20.29
C ILE A 432 12.42 -2.43 18.98
N ILE A 433 12.95 -1.22 18.83
CA ILE A 433 12.86 -0.46 17.57
C ILE A 433 13.59 -1.18 16.43
N THR A 434 14.74 -1.80 16.69
CA THR A 434 15.44 -2.61 15.68
C THR A 434 14.60 -3.82 15.26
N SER A 435 13.99 -4.52 16.23
CA SER A 435 13.08 -5.65 15.94
C SER A 435 11.89 -5.21 15.10
N ALA A 436 11.31 -4.04 15.39
CA ALA A 436 10.20 -3.50 14.63
C ALA A 436 10.59 -3.13 13.18
N ALA A 437 11.71 -2.43 13.01
CA ALA A 437 12.23 -2.03 11.70
C ALA A 437 12.60 -3.22 10.79
N PHE A 438 13.00 -4.35 11.37
CA PHE A 438 13.29 -5.55 10.58
C PHE A 438 12.03 -6.37 10.30
N THR A 439 11.02 -6.27 11.16
CA THR A 439 9.71 -6.90 10.96
C THR A 439 8.90 -6.19 9.87
N GLN A 440 8.95 -4.85 9.81
CA GLN A 440 8.30 -4.07 8.76
C GLN A 440 9.17 -2.90 8.28
N VAL A 441 9.21 -2.70 6.96
CA VAL A 441 9.93 -1.58 6.34
C VAL A 441 9.49 -0.23 6.92
N ARG A 442 8.20 -0.05 7.25
CA ARG A 442 7.68 1.22 7.76
C ARG A 442 8.35 1.71 9.05
N PHE A 443 8.88 0.85 9.94
CA PHE A 443 9.53 1.33 11.17
C PHE A 443 10.99 1.80 11.01
N ASN A 444 11.55 1.76 9.78
CA ASN A 444 12.96 2.09 9.56
C ASN A 444 13.28 3.59 9.84
N TYR A 445 12.31 4.50 9.75
CA TYR A 445 12.51 5.91 10.12
C TYR A 445 12.73 6.12 11.63
N TYR A 446 12.18 5.27 12.51
CA TYR A 446 12.50 5.29 13.94
C TYR A 446 13.92 4.81 14.22
N LEU A 447 14.32 3.72 13.56
CA LEU A 447 15.63 3.10 13.75
C LEU A 447 16.77 4.05 13.32
N ALA A 448 16.54 4.99 12.40
CA ALA A 448 17.50 6.03 12.04
C ALA A 448 18.02 6.82 13.26
N VAL A 449 17.12 7.24 14.16
CA VAL A 449 17.49 7.96 15.39
C VAL A 449 18.29 7.08 16.34
N VAL A 450 17.88 5.82 16.50
CA VAL A 450 18.60 4.84 17.32
C VAL A 450 20.02 4.63 16.78
N VAL A 451 20.17 4.40 15.48
CA VAL A 451 21.47 4.22 14.82
C VAL A 451 22.38 5.43 15.06
N ALA A 452 21.85 6.64 14.89
CA ALA A 452 22.59 7.88 15.16
C ALA A 452 23.06 7.99 16.62
N VAL A 453 22.16 7.72 17.58
CA VAL A 453 22.45 7.76 19.03
C VAL A 453 23.47 6.69 19.45
N MET A 454 23.38 5.48 18.89
CA MET A 454 24.32 4.41 19.21
C MET A 454 25.72 4.71 18.66
N ASN A 455 25.82 5.35 17.50
CA ASN A 455 27.10 5.84 16.99
C ASN A 455 27.68 7.00 17.81
N ALA A 456 26.84 7.88 18.36
CA ALA A 456 27.26 8.90 19.31
C ALA A 456 27.93 8.27 20.55
N TYR A 457 27.36 7.17 21.06
CA TYR A 457 27.94 6.39 22.15
C TYR A 457 29.26 5.71 21.73
N LEU A 458 29.31 5.08 20.55
CA LEU A 458 30.52 4.42 20.07
C LEU A 458 31.70 5.40 19.92
N LEU A 459 31.45 6.59 19.38
CA LEU A 459 32.48 7.60 19.23
C LEU A 459 33.10 7.96 20.59
N ARG A 460 32.28 8.14 21.63
CA ARG A 460 32.77 8.40 22.99
C ARG A 460 33.67 7.29 23.50
N GLU A 461 33.27 6.05 23.28
CA GLU A 461 34.05 4.88 23.72
C GLU A 461 35.37 4.79 22.95
N ALA A 462 35.37 5.03 21.65
CA ALA A 462 36.59 5.09 20.84
C ALA A 462 37.53 6.22 21.27
N LEU A 463 37.00 7.43 21.51
CA LEU A 463 37.78 8.57 22.00
C LEU A 463 38.32 8.37 23.42
N GLY A 464 37.72 7.46 24.19
CA GLY A 464 38.12 7.11 25.55
C GLY A 464 39.19 6.03 25.64
N ILE A 465 39.62 5.44 24.52
CA ILE A 465 40.72 4.46 24.49
C ILE A 465 42.03 5.18 24.87
N ASP A 466 42.81 4.59 25.78
CA ASP A 466 44.01 5.22 26.38
C ASP A 466 45.04 5.75 25.36
N PHE A 467 45.14 5.14 24.18
CA PHE A 467 46.00 5.61 23.08
C PHE A 467 45.44 6.87 22.37
N ILE A 468 44.11 7.05 22.37
CA ILE A 468 43.42 8.19 21.73
C ILE A 468 43.22 9.32 22.74
N GLY A 469 42.79 9.04 23.97
CA GLY A 469 42.84 9.97 25.11
C GLY A 469 42.04 11.28 24.99
N LEU A 470 41.10 11.40 24.04
CA LEU A 470 40.42 12.65 23.69
C LEU A 470 39.06 12.85 24.36
N ALA A 471 38.52 11.83 25.04
CA ALA A 471 37.18 11.86 25.60
C ALA A 471 36.95 13.02 26.60
N ASN A 472 37.97 13.48 27.34
CA ASN A 472 37.84 14.48 28.40
C ASN A 472 38.69 15.74 28.20
N VAL A 473 39.13 16.02 26.96
CA VAL A 473 40.01 17.18 26.70
C VAL A 473 39.19 18.47 26.66
N GLU A 474 39.45 19.37 27.61
CA GLU A 474 38.79 20.68 27.71
C GLU A 474 39.53 21.80 26.95
N ARG A 475 40.78 21.58 26.48
CA ARG A 475 41.63 22.59 25.82
C ARG A 475 42.40 22.00 24.63
N PHE A 476 42.42 22.71 23.50
CA PHE A 476 42.93 22.20 22.21
C PHE A 476 44.46 22.03 22.10
N ASP A 477 45.23 22.58 23.04
CA ASP A 477 46.70 22.62 22.96
C ASP A 477 47.40 21.29 23.31
N ASP A 478 46.67 20.33 23.92
CA ASP A 478 47.22 19.04 24.39
C ASP A 478 47.00 17.88 23.38
N ILE A 479 46.50 18.18 22.18
CA ILE A 479 46.07 17.17 21.20
C ILE A 479 47.17 16.92 20.17
N SER A 480 47.62 15.67 20.02
CA SER A 480 48.58 15.33 18.96
C SER A 480 47.92 15.30 17.57
N TYR A 481 48.63 15.75 16.53
CA TYR A 481 48.14 15.71 15.14
C TYR A 481 47.76 14.29 14.68
N GLY A 482 48.43 13.25 15.20
CA GLY A 482 48.12 11.85 14.90
C GLY A 482 46.79 11.38 15.49
N GLN A 483 46.42 11.85 16.69
CA GLN A 483 45.12 11.55 17.30
C GLN A 483 43.97 12.26 16.57
N VAL A 484 44.17 13.52 16.13
CA VAL A 484 43.18 14.21 15.27
C VAL A 484 43.00 13.46 13.95
N ALA A 485 44.09 13.07 13.29
CA ALA A 485 44.02 12.35 12.03
C ALA A 485 43.28 11.00 12.18
N ALA A 486 43.53 10.25 13.26
CA ALA A 486 42.84 8.98 13.52
C ALA A 486 41.33 9.16 13.72
N VAL A 487 40.92 10.18 14.48
CA VAL A 487 39.49 10.49 14.70
C VAL A 487 38.84 10.95 13.40
N VAL A 488 39.50 11.83 12.64
CA VAL A 488 39.00 12.29 11.34
C VAL A 488 38.88 11.12 10.35
N ILE A 489 39.86 10.21 10.29
CA ILE A 489 39.79 9.02 9.44
C ILE A 489 38.67 8.09 9.89
N ALA A 490 38.48 7.85 11.19
CA ALA A 490 37.39 7.01 11.69
C ALA A 490 36.02 7.63 11.38
N VAL A 491 35.87 8.94 11.58
CA VAL A 491 34.66 9.70 11.22
C VAL A 491 34.40 9.65 9.71
N LEU A 492 35.44 9.87 8.90
CA LEU A 492 35.32 9.76 7.44
C LEU A 492 35.00 8.34 7.00
N LEU A 493 35.56 7.29 7.61
CA LEU A 493 35.21 5.90 7.25
C LEU A 493 33.75 5.57 7.54
N ILE A 494 33.19 6.12 8.63
CA ILE A 494 31.78 5.93 8.98
C ILE A 494 30.86 6.76 8.06
N LEU A 495 31.24 7.99 7.72
CA LEU A 495 30.40 8.93 6.96
C LEU A 495 30.57 8.87 5.43
N THR A 496 31.74 8.48 4.90
CA THR A 496 32.04 8.48 3.45
C THR A 496 31.10 7.57 2.64
N PRO A 497 30.76 6.35 3.10
CA PRO A 497 29.83 5.48 2.40
C PRO A 497 28.38 6.01 2.39
N VAL A 498 28.06 6.95 3.29
CA VAL A 498 26.76 7.61 3.38
C VAL A 498 26.69 8.82 2.42
N LEU A 499 27.83 9.48 2.18
CA LEU A 499 27.90 10.79 1.52
C LEU A 499 28.23 10.79 0.01
N ILE A 500 29.18 9.95 -0.44
CA ILE A 500 29.91 10.25 -1.71
C ILE A 500 29.91 9.10 -2.72
N ILE A 501 29.88 7.83 -2.27
CA ILE A 501 30.11 6.69 -3.15
C ILE A 501 28.83 5.85 -3.24
N PRO A 502 28.10 5.91 -4.38
CA PRO A 502 27.07 4.94 -4.69
C PRO A 502 27.68 3.54 -4.68
N ILE A 503 27.17 2.65 -3.83
CA ILE A 503 27.71 1.29 -3.67
C ILE A 503 27.00 0.39 -4.65
N GLN A 504 27.75 -0.38 -5.43
CA GLN A 504 27.19 -1.42 -6.31
C GLN A 504 26.57 -2.53 -5.42
N LEU A 505 25.25 -2.67 -5.47
CA LEU A 505 24.49 -3.64 -4.69
C LEU A 505 24.23 -4.89 -5.54
N GLY A 506 25.29 -5.61 -5.91
CA GLY A 506 25.19 -6.80 -6.77
C GLY A 506 24.66 -6.48 -8.19
N ASN A 507 23.93 -7.44 -8.78
CA ASN A 507 23.35 -7.32 -10.13
C ASN A 507 22.06 -6.46 -10.18
N GLY A 508 21.51 -6.04 -9.03
CA GLY A 508 20.19 -5.40 -8.92
C GLY A 508 20.16 -3.87 -8.85
N GLY A 509 21.30 -3.18 -8.78
CA GLY A 509 21.35 -1.71 -8.81
C GLY A 509 22.45 -1.08 -7.98
N VAL A 510 22.42 0.25 -7.87
CA VAL A 510 23.39 1.08 -7.14
C VAL A 510 22.67 1.77 -5.98
N SER A 511 23.26 1.80 -4.78
CA SER A 511 22.68 2.52 -3.65
C SER A 511 22.59 4.02 -3.94
N GLN A 512 21.48 4.65 -3.57
CA GLN A 512 21.34 6.10 -3.68
C GLN A 512 22.06 6.81 -2.53
N THR A 513 22.71 7.94 -2.83
CA THR A 513 23.19 8.86 -1.78
C THR A 513 22.04 9.72 -1.27
N ALA A 514 22.19 10.37 -0.11
CA ALA A 514 21.18 11.28 0.42
C ALA A 514 20.80 12.41 -0.56
N MET A 515 21.74 12.87 -1.39
CA MET A 515 21.51 13.89 -2.42
C MET A 515 20.68 13.36 -3.60
N GLN A 516 20.77 12.07 -3.93
CA GLN A 516 19.95 11.45 -4.96
C GLN A 516 18.56 11.14 -4.41
N ALA A 517 18.50 10.62 -3.18
CA ALA A 517 17.25 10.31 -2.49
C ALA A 517 16.40 11.56 -2.20
N SER A 518 17.01 12.74 -2.12
CA SER A 518 16.29 14.01 -1.89
C SER A 518 15.55 14.57 -3.11
N GLN A 519 15.68 13.96 -4.28
CA GLN A 519 14.98 14.38 -5.50
C GLN A 519 13.55 13.81 -5.51
N THR A 520 12.58 14.57 -4.99
CA THR A 520 11.16 14.20 -4.95
C THR A 520 10.30 14.97 -5.94
N GLY A 521 9.15 14.40 -6.28
CA GLY A 521 8.11 15.00 -7.11
C GLY A 521 6.73 14.43 -6.79
N PRO A 522 5.65 15.01 -7.34
CA PRO A 522 4.27 14.71 -6.96
C PRO A 522 3.78 13.29 -7.32
N GLY A 523 4.60 12.44 -7.95
CA GLY A 523 4.27 11.04 -8.20
C GLY A 523 3.09 10.85 -9.18
N THR A 524 2.38 9.74 -9.03
CA THR A 524 1.32 9.29 -9.95
C THR A 524 -0.01 10.03 -9.81
N VAL A 525 -0.21 10.81 -8.73
CA VAL A 525 -1.42 11.64 -8.56
C VAL A 525 -1.62 12.59 -9.74
N THR A 526 -0.52 13.07 -10.33
CA THR A 526 -0.54 13.93 -11.53
C THR A 526 -1.17 13.27 -12.76
N GLN A 527 -1.24 11.93 -12.79
CA GLN A 527 -1.88 11.20 -13.87
C GLN A 527 -3.38 11.00 -13.62
N TRP A 528 -3.83 11.11 -12.36
CA TRP A 528 -5.23 11.04 -11.93
C TRP A 528 -5.90 12.42 -11.85
N ASP A 529 -5.12 13.47 -11.56
CA ASP A 529 -5.55 14.86 -11.36
C ASP A 529 -6.57 15.36 -12.39
N GLY A 530 -6.31 15.13 -13.68
CA GLY A 530 -7.23 15.54 -14.74
C GLY A 530 -8.57 14.79 -14.75
N SER A 531 -8.59 13.51 -14.34
CA SER A 531 -9.84 12.74 -14.24
C SER A 531 -10.64 13.13 -12.99
N LEU A 532 -9.94 13.41 -11.88
CA LEU A 532 -10.57 13.83 -10.62
C LEU A 532 -11.11 15.26 -10.69
N THR A 533 -10.35 16.18 -11.31
CA THR A 533 -10.83 17.53 -11.64
C THR A 533 -12.05 17.46 -12.58
N TRP A 534 -12.06 16.53 -13.54
CA TRP A 534 -13.24 16.33 -14.38
C TRP A 534 -14.43 15.86 -13.53
N MET A 535 -14.24 14.86 -12.66
CA MET A 535 -15.29 14.34 -11.78
C MET A 535 -15.89 15.45 -10.92
N GLN A 536 -15.05 16.24 -10.25
CA GLN A 536 -15.49 17.37 -9.42
C GLN A 536 -16.44 18.32 -10.17
N ASN A 537 -16.14 18.61 -11.44
CA ASN A 537 -16.84 19.62 -12.25
C ASN A 537 -17.92 19.07 -13.18
N ASN A 538 -17.99 17.76 -13.42
CA ASN A 538 -18.87 17.14 -14.43
C ASN A 538 -19.76 16.04 -13.86
N THR A 539 -19.73 15.81 -12.55
CA THR A 539 -20.68 14.94 -11.84
C THR A 539 -21.47 15.77 -10.82
N PRO A 540 -22.68 15.35 -10.40
CA PRO A 540 -23.47 16.05 -9.38
C PRO A 540 -22.67 16.21 -8.07
N ALA A 541 -22.95 17.23 -7.26
CA ALA A 541 -22.39 17.26 -5.92
C ALA A 541 -23.06 16.19 -5.03
N GLU A 542 -22.39 15.75 -3.98
CA GLU A 542 -22.96 14.79 -3.01
C GLU A 542 -24.22 15.39 -2.36
N GLY A 543 -25.34 14.69 -2.48
CA GLY A 543 -26.68 15.14 -2.05
C GLY A 543 -27.49 15.87 -3.15
N GLU A 544 -26.99 15.93 -4.40
CA GLU A 544 -27.67 16.57 -5.54
C GLU A 544 -27.92 15.61 -6.73
N LEU A 545 -27.49 14.33 -6.64
CA LEU A 545 -27.77 13.33 -7.68
C LEU A 545 -29.29 13.15 -7.88
N GLY A 546 -29.73 13.04 -9.14
CA GLY A 546 -31.16 12.90 -9.46
C GLY A 546 -31.97 14.20 -9.35
N GLY A 547 -31.30 15.34 -9.08
CA GLY A 547 -31.94 16.64 -8.92
C GLY A 547 -32.36 16.93 -7.46
N GLU A 548 -31.85 16.17 -6.51
CA GLU A 548 -32.04 16.39 -5.08
C GLU A 548 -31.43 17.71 -4.60
N SER A 549 -31.84 18.17 -3.41
CA SER A 549 -31.39 19.44 -2.82
C SER A 549 -30.81 19.30 -1.41
N ASN A 550 -30.09 18.19 -1.15
CA ASN A 550 -29.58 17.80 0.16
C ASN A 550 -28.04 17.90 0.25
N ARG A 551 -27.45 18.88 -0.44
CA ARG A 551 -26.01 19.03 -0.57
C ARG A 551 -25.26 18.91 0.76
N MET A 552 -24.28 18.00 0.81
CA MET A 552 -23.42 17.82 1.97
C MET A 552 -22.37 18.94 2.10
N GLU A 553 -22.06 19.32 3.35
CA GLU A 553 -20.99 20.28 3.64
C GLU A 553 -19.62 19.58 3.62
N TYR A 554 -18.76 19.92 2.66
CA TYR A 554 -17.45 19.28 2.49
C TYR A 554 -16.48 19.46 3.69
N TYR A 555 -16.56 20.60 4.37
CA TYR A 555 -15.79 20.87 5.60
C TYR A 555 -16.70 21.04 6.82
N GLY A 556 -17.88 20.41 6.80
CA GLY A 556 -18.82 20.38 7.92
C GLY A 556 -18.27 19.58 9.11
N THR A 557 -18.83 19.80 10.29
CA THR A 557 -18.53 19.02 11.50
C THR A 557 -19.59 17.95 11.68
N TYR A 558 -19.18 16.69 11.57
CA TYR A 558 -20.07 15.53 11.72
C TYR A 558 -19.80 14.84 13.06
N GLU A 559 -20.84 14.35 13.72
CA GLU A 559 -20.68 13.57 14.95
C GLU A 559 -20.31 12.12 14.61
N TYR A 560 -19.66 11.44 15.55
CA TYR A 560 -19.33 10.02 15.41
C TYR A 560 -20.61 9.18 15.27
N THR A 561 -20.63 8.33 14.25
CA THR A 561 -21.64 7.28 14.05
C THR A 561 -20.94 5.98 13.68
N ASP A 562 -21.55 4.84 14.01
CA ASP A 562 -21.08 3.54 13.55
C ASP A 562 -21.43 3.30 12.07
N ASP A 563 -22.57 3.86 11.64
CA ASP A 563 -23.05 3.90 10.26
C ASP A 563 -23.64 5.29 10.00
N PHE A 564 -23.20 5.97 8.94
CA PHE A 564 -23.58 7.35 8.67
C PHE A 564 -24.79 7.41 7.72
N ASP A 565 -25.90 7.96 8.20
CA ASP A 565 -27.13 8.14 7.42
C ASP A 565 -26.92 9.21 6.33
N TYR A 566 -26.68 8.75 5.10
CA TYR A 566 -26.43 9.63 3.95
C TYR A 566 -27.75 10.23 3.42
N PRO A 567 -27.79 11.54 3.14
CA PRO A 567 -28.99 12.12 2.56
C PRO A 567 -29.22 11.63 1.13
N ASP A 568 -30.49 11.60 0.70
CA ASP A 568 -30.89 11.33 -0.69
C ASP A 568 -30.07 12.18 -1.67
N GLY A 569 -29.58 11.53 -2.73
CA GLY A 569 -28.72 12.13 -3.74
C GLY A 569 -27.21 12.03 -3.45
N SER A 570 -26.81 11.38 -2.36
CA SER A 570 -25.40 11.02 -2.08
C SER A 570 -25.02 9.72 -2.78
N TYR A 571 -23.74 9.54 -3.14
CA TYR A 571 -23.30 8.36 -3.85
C TYR A 571 -21.84 7.97 -3.60
N GLY A 572 -21.54 6.68 -3.79
CA GLY A 572 -20.19 6.14 -3.74
C GLY A 572 -19.42 6.19 -5.06
N VAL A 573 -18.10 6.30 -4.96
CA VAL A 573 -17.15 6.11 -6.07
C VAL A 573 -16.27 4.90 -5.78
N MET A 574 -16.50 3.82 -6.54
CA MET A 574 -15.76 2.58 -6.39
C MET A 574 -14.40 2.65 -7.08
N SER A 575 -13.34 2.29 -6.37
CA SER A 575 -12.00 2.09 -6.92
C SER A 575 -11.19 1.21 -5.98
N TRP A 576 -9.95 0.89 -6.35
CA TRP A 576 -9.05 0.25 -5.40
C TRP A 576 -8.70 1.21 -4.25
N TRP A 577 -8.58 0.67 -3.04
CA TRP A 577 -8.46 1.44 -1.80
C TRP A 577 -7.29 2.44 -1.79
N ASP A 578 -6.22 2.18 -2.53
CA ASP A 578 -5.08 3.09 -2.71
C ASP A 578 -5.47 4.52 -3.15
N TYR A 579 -6.60 4.66 -3.86
CA TYR A 579 -6.97 5.92 -4.52
C TYR A 579 -8.02 6.74 -3.75
N GLY A 580 -8.55 6.22 -2.64
CA GLY A 580 -9.65 6.86 -1.90
C GLY A 580 -9.36 8.31 -1.49
N HIS A 581 -8.19 8.60 -0.91
CA HIS A 581 -7.85 9.98 -0.53
C HIS A 581 -7.79 10.95 -1.73
N TRP A 582 -7.43 10.47 -2.92
CA TRP A 582 -7.42 11.32 -4.11
C TRP A 582 -8.85 11.61 -4.60
N ILE A 583 -9.73 10.62 -4.53
CA ILE A 583 -11.16 10.76 -4.85
C ILE A 583 -11.80 11.78 -3.90
N THR A 584 -11.56 11.65 -2.59
CA THR A 584 -12.04 12.63 -1.59
C THR A 584 -11.47 14.02 -1.86
N VAL A 585 -10.15 14.18 -1.92
CA VAL A 585 -9.51 15.51 -1.89
C VAL A 585 -9.55 16.25 -3.24
N LEU A 586 -9.38 15.54 -4.36
CA LEU A 586 -9.33 16.16 -5.70
C LEU A 586 -10.64 15.99 -6.47
N GLY A 587 -11.36 14.89 -6.23
CA GLY A 587 -12.68 14.67 -6.82
C GLY A 587 -13.80 15.36 -6.04
N GLU A 588 -13.60 15.63 -4.74
CA GLU A 588 -14.66 16.04 -3.81
C GLU A 588 -15.87 15.10 -3.90
N ARG A 589 -15.62 13.79 -3.92
CA ARG A 589 -16.61 12.70 -3.95
C ARG A 589 -16.24 11.63 -2.94
N ILE A 590 -17.19 10.76 -2.60
CA ILE A 590 -17.05 9.81 -1.50
C ILE A 590 -16.56 8.45 -2.04
N PRO A 591 -15.30 8.03 -1.81
CA PRO A 591 -14.85 6.71 -2.21
C PRO A 591 -15.46 5.60 -1.34
N ASN A 592 -15.80 4.47 -1.95
CA ASN A 592 -16.21 3.27 -1.21
C ASN A 592 -15.06 2.67 -0.39
N ALA A 593 -13.81 2.79 -0.87
CA ALA A 593 -12.64 2.22 -0.21
C ALA A 593 -11.49 3.23 -0.10
N ASN A 594 -10.70 3.13 0.97
CA ASN A 594 -9.69 4.15 1.30
C ASN A 594 -8.33 3.60 1.76
N PRO A 595 -7.27 4.43 1.79
CA PRO A 595 -5.93 4.02 2.22
C PRO A 595 -5.79 3.54 3.68
N PHE A 596 -6.83 3.69 4.50
CA PHE A 596 -6.90 3.04 5.82
C PHE A 596 -7.30 1.57 5.75
N GLN A 597 -7.49 1.05 4.53
CA GLN A 597 -8.02 -0.28 4.24
C GLN A 597 -9.50 -0.45 4.60
N GLY A 598 -10.22 0.65 4.84
CA GLY A 598 -11.68 0.65 4.90
C GLY A 598 -12.26 0.33 3.52
N GLY A 599 -13.29 -0.52 3.46
CA GLY A 599 -13.92 -0.97 2.21
C GLY A 599 -13.04 -1.83 1.28
N ALA A 600 -11.87 -2.31 1.73
CA ALA A 600 -10.90 -2.98 0.86
C ALA A 600 -11.37 -4.38 0.39
N THR A 601 -12.10 -5.11 1.24
CA THR A 601 -12.67 -6.42 0.93
C THR A 601 -13.83 -6.27 -0.05
N GLU A 602 -14.72 -5.33 0.24
CA GLU A 602 -15.87 -4.93 -0.56
C GLU A 602 -15.44 -4.49 -1.96
N ALA A 603 -14.41 -3.64 -2.06
CA ALA A 603 -13.83 -3.25 -3.33
C ALA A 603 -13.19 -4.44 -4.07
N ALA A 604 -12.55 -5.38 -3.37
CA ALA A 604 -12.00 -6.58 -4.00
C ALA A 604 -13.10 -7.48 -4.59
N ASN A 605 -14.16 -7.74 -3.82
CA ASN A 605 -15.30 -8.54 -4.23
C ASN A 605 -16.01 -7.92 -5.44
N TYR A 606 -16.20 -6.60 -5.44
CA TYR A 606 -16.81 -5.87 -6.55
C TYR A 606 -15.93 -5.86 -7.80
N LEU A 607 -14.63 -5.52 -7.68
CA LEU A 607 -13.73 -5.36 -8.83
C LEU A 607 -13.41 -6.71 -9.51
N LEU A 608 -13.42 -7.80 -8.76
CA LEU A 608 -13.20 -9.17 -9.24
C LEU A 608 -14.49 -9.94 -9.54
N ALA A 609 -15.66 -9.31 -9.42
CA ALA A 609 -16.94 -9.94 -9.74
C ALA A 609 -16.94 -10.50 -11.18
N GLU A 610 -17.44 -11.72 -11.34
CA GLU A 610 -17.48 -12.43 -12.64
C GLU A 610 -18.61 -11.87 -13.53
N ASP A 611 -19.70 -11.40 -12.90
CA ASP A 611 -20.86 -10.82 -13.55
C ASP A 611 -21.42 -9.61 -12.79
N GLU A 612 -22.38 -8.91 -13.42
CA GLU A 612 -23.01 -7.71 -12.83
C GLU A 612 -23.89 -8.05 -11.63
N GLN A 613 -24.48 -9.24 -11.58
CA GLN A 613 -25.35 -9.66 -10.48
C GLN A 613 -24.53 -9.84 -9.19
N GLN A 614 -23.34 -10.44 -9.29
CA GLN A 614 -22.41 -10.52 -8.18
C GLN A 614 -21.98 -9.12 -7.74
N ALA A 615 -21.61 -8.25 -8.68
CA ALA A 615 -21.20 -6.87 -8.36
C ALA A 615 -22.32 -6.09 -7.64
N GLU A 616 -23.57 -6.23 -8.09
CA GLU A 616 -24.75 -5.65 -7.43
C GLU A 616 -24.95 -6.23 -6.03
N SER A 617 -24.89 -7.56 -5.86
CA SER A 617 -25.04 -8.18 -4.54
C SER A 617 -24.00 -7.70 -3.52
N VAL A 618 -22.78 -7.41 -3.98
CA VAL A 618 -21.71 -6.85 -3.15
C VAL A 618 -22.09 -5.44 -2.72
N LEU A 619 -22.58 -4.57 -3.62
CA LEU A 619 -23.06 -3.23 -3.27
C LEU A 619 -24.24 -3.27 -2.29
N THR A 620 -25.25 -4.11 -2.54
CA THR A 620 -26.43 -4.26 -1.67
C THR A 620 -26.06 -4.74 -0.27
N SER A 621 -24.94 -5.45 -0.14
CA SER A 621 -24.43 -5.91 1.16
C SER A 621 -23.66 -4.84 1.95
N MET A 622 -23.34 -3.70 1.34
CA MET A 622 -22.66 -2.59 2.01
C MET A 622 -23.68 -1.62 2.61
N GLY A 623 -23.49 -1.28 3.89
CA GLY A 623 -24.38 -0.39 4.64
C GLY A 623 -25.66 -1.09 5.12
N ASP A 624 -26.38 -0.42 6.00
CA ASP A 624 -27.74 -0.81 6.33
C ASP A 624 -28.69 -0.54 5.13
N ASP A 625 -29.77 -1.32 5.03
CA ASP A 625 -30.87 -1.15 4.06
C ASP A 625 -30.47 -1.01 2.57
N GLY A 626 -29.27 -1.43 2.18
CA GLY A 626 -28.80 -1.42 0.79
C GLY A 626 -28.26 -0.08 0.31
N GLU A 627 -27.85 0.82 1.20
CA GLU A 627 -27.27 2.14 0.85
C GLU A 627 -26.10 2.05 -0.14
N GLY A 628 -25.32 0.97 -0.09
CA GLY A 628 -24.24 0.72 -1.05
C GLY A 628 -24.69 0.65 -2.51
N ASP A 629 -25.97 0.37 -2.80
CA ASP A 629 -26.53 0.38 -4.16
C ASP A 629 -26.44 1.77 -4.82
N GLN A 630 -26.29 2.84 -4.01
CA GLN A 630 -26.07 4.20 -4.47
C GLN A 630 -24.64 4.45 -4.99
N THR A 631 -23.75 3.45 -5.01
CA THR A 631 -22.46 3.58 -5.71
C THR A 631 -22.69 3.86 -7.21
N ARG A 632 -22.35 5.10 -7.62
CA ARG A 632 -22.66 5.63 -8.95
C ARG A 632 -21.49 5.57 -9.93
N TYR A 633 -20.25 5.62 -9.44
CA TYR A 633 -19.08 5.67 -10.33
C TYR A 633 -18.08 4.57 -10.02
N VAL A 634 -17.33 4.16 -11.04
CA VAL A 634 -16.19 3.23 -10.90
C VAL A 634 -14.97 3.83 -11.60
N MET A 635 -13.85 3.92 -10.90
CA MET A 635 -12.58 4.37 -11.48
C MET A 635 -11.57 3.23 -11.51
N VAL A 636 -11.08 2.88 -12.71
CA VAL A 636 -10.10 1.81 -12.92
C VAL A 636 -8.87 2.36 -13.63
N ASP A 637 -7.69 2.08 -13.08
CA ASP A 637 -6.41 2.42 -13.70
C ASP A 637 -5.70 1.20 -14.31
N TRP A 638 -4.70 1.49 -15.14
CA TRP A 638 -3.93 0.44 -15.81
C TRP A 638 -3.21 -0.49 -14.83
N GLN A 639 -2.86 -0.02 -13.63
CA GLN A 639 -2.17 -0.84 -12.63
C GLN A 639 -3.10 -1.90 -12.05
N MET A 640 -4.36 -1.54 -11.76
CA MET A 640 -5.39 -2.50 -11.34
C MET A 640 -5.60 -3.59 -12.39
N ALA A 641 -5.62 -3.21 -13.67
CA ALA A 641 -5.81 -4.14 -14.78
C ALA A 641 -4.55 -4.93 -15.17
N SER A 642 -3.39 -4.70 -14.56
CA SER A 642 -2.12 -5.33 -14.97
C SER A 642 -1.67 -6.41 -13.99
N THR A 643 -1.43 -7.61 -14.51
CA THR A 643 -0.88 -8.78 -13.78
C THR A 643 0.54 -8.55 -13.24
N ASP A 644 1.26 -7.57 -13.79
CA ASP A 644 2.61 -7.19 -13.37
C ASP A 644 2.62 -5.98 -12.41
N ALA A 645 1.43 -5.49 -12.02
CA ALA A 645 1.25 -4.37 -11.10
C ALA A 645 0.30 -4.72 -9.95
N LYS A 646 -0.90 -4.13 -9.89
CA LYS A 646 -1.79 -4.19 -8.72
C LYS A 646 -2.85 -5.29 -8.79
N PHE A 647 -3.06 -5.94 -9.93
CA PHE A 647 -4.12 -6.96 -10.10
C PHE A 647 -4.10 -8.05 -9.01
N SER A 648 -2.90 -8.48 -8.58
CA SER A 648 -2.79 -9.52 -7.56
C SER A 648 -3.28 -9.12 -6.17
N ALA A 649 -3.37 -7.82 -5.86
CA ALA A 649 -3.72 -7.37 -4.52
C ALA A 649 -5.18 -7.67 -4.16
N PRO A 650 -6.20 -7.34 -4.99
CA PRO A 650 -7.58 -7.75 -4.76
C PRO A 650 -7.78 -9.23 -4.44
N THR A 651 -7.03 -10.14 -5.08
CA THR A 651 -7.14 -11.59 -4.84
C THR A 651 -6.82 -12.03 -3.41
N VAL A 652 -6.16 -11.18 -2.62
CA VAL A 652 -5.81 -11.45 -1.21
C VAL A 652 -6.89 -10.93 -0.24
N PHE A 653 -7.68 -9.94 -0.67
CA PHE A 653 -8.76 -9.35 0.11
C PHE A 653 -10.12 -9.96 -0.22
N TYR A 654 -10.23 -10.67 -1.33
CA TYR A 654 -11.44 -11.34 -1.77
C TYR A 654 -11.87 -12.45 -0.79
N ASP A 655 -13.14 -12.45 -0.39
CA ASP A 655 -13.68 -13.41 0.59
C ASP A 655 -15.02 -14.07 0.21
N GLU A 656 -15.60 -13.76 -0.95
CA GLU A 656 -16.79 -14.48 -1.47
C GLU A 656 -16.51 -15.98 -1.72
N SER A 657 -15.29 -16.31 -2.12
CA SER A 657 -14.85 -17.68 -2.33
C SER A 657 -13.33 -17.83 -2.20
N ASN A 658 -12.87 -19.07 -2.06
CA ASN A 658 -11.45 -19.34 -1.89
C ASN A 658 -10.72 -19.32 -3.24
N ILE A 659 -10.20 -18.16 -3.60
CA ILE A 659 -9.45 -17.92 -4.83
C ILE A 659 -7.99 -17.54 -4.55
N SER A 660 -7.19 -17.61 -5.61
CA SER A 660 -5.77 -17.32 -5.61
C SER A 660 -5.40 -16.60 -6.90
N ARG A 661 -4.20 -16.00 -6.93
CA ARG A 661 -3.65 -15.38 -8.15
C ARG A 661 -3.66 -16.34 -9.35
N SER A 662 -3.39 -17.62 -9.13
CA SER A 662 -3.32 -18.65 -10.18
C SER A 662 -4.66 -19.00 -10.82
N ASP A 663 -5.78 -18.59 -10.22
CA ASP A 663 -7.12 -18.77 -10.81
C ASP A 663 -7.41 -17.70 -11.89
N PHE A 664 -6.56 -16.68 -12.00
CA PHE A 664 -6.69 -15.61 -12.98
C PHE A 664 -5.57 -15.61 -14.01
N TYR A 665 -4.36 -16.00 -13.62
CA TYR A 665 -3.22 -16.06 -14.53
C TYR A 665 -2.06 -16.87 -13.96
N ASN A 666 -1.29 -17.44 -14.87
CA ASN A 666 -0.18 -18.32 -14.58
C ASN A 666 1.12 -17.81 -15.24
N PRO A 667 2.29 -17.97 -14.58
CA PRO A 667 3.54 -17.48 -15.13
C PRO A 667 3.99 -18.30 -16.35
N MET A 668 4.48 -17.58 -17.35
CA MET A 668 4.99 -18.10 -18.62
C MET A 668 6.45 -17.68 -18.79
N PHE A 669 7.36 -18.64 -19.01
CA PHE A 669 8.79 -18.36 -19.09
C PHE A 669 9.36 -18.60 -20.48
N ARG A 670 10.25 -17.71 -20.93
CA ARG A 670 11.11 -17.97 -22.07
C ARG A 670 12.51 -18.30 -21.58
N LEU A 671 12.98 -19.51 -21.90
CA LEU A 671 14.30 -19.97 -21.51
C LEU A 671 15.33 -19.64 -22.60
N GLN A 672 16.56 -19.37 -22.18
CA GLN A 672 17.72 -19.25 -23.06
C GLN A 672 18.82 -20.19 -22.58
N GLU A 673 19.38 -20.95 -23.51
CA GLU A 673 20.52 -21.84 -23.25
C GLU A 673 21.82 -21.13 -23.62
N GLN A 674 22.74 -21.01 -22.65
CA GLN A 674 24.08 -20.49 -22.87
C GLN A 674 25.11 -21.51 -22.37
N GLY A 675 25.61 -22.36 -23.28
CA GLY A 675 26.46 -23.49 -22.91
C GLY A 675 25.66 -24.59 -22.19
N GLU A 676 26.15 -25.10 -21.07
CA GLU A 676 25.42 -26.07 -20.21
C GLU A 676 24.45 -25.39 -19.22
N GLN A 677 24.30 -24.06 -19.27
CA GLN A 677 23.51 -23.31 -18.30
C GLN A 677 22.23 -22.76 -18.94
N THR A 678 21.07 -23.14 -18.39
CA THR A 678 19.76 -22.62 -18.76
C THR A 678 19.42 -21.42 -17.87
N THR A 679 19.08 -20.29 -18.48
CA THR A 679 18.64 -19.08 -17.76
C THR A 679 17.28 -18.61 -18.27
N VAL A 680 16.55 -17.86 -17.45
CA VAL A 680 15.28 -17.22 -17.86
C VAL A 680 15.61 -15.96 -18.65
N ALA A 681 15.22 -15.92 -19.92
CA ALA A 681 15.42 -14.77 -20.80
C ALA A 681 14.30 -13.72 -20.68
N ALA A 682 13.05 -14.18 -20.52
CA ALA A 682 11.89 -13.33 -20.29
C ALA A 682 10.82 -14.10 -19.50
N ALA A 683 9.93 -13.37 -18.85
CA ALA A 683 8.76 -13.92 -18.17
C ALA A 683 7.55 -13.00 -18.36
N SER A 684 6.38 -13.60 -18.52
CA SER A 684 5.11 -12.89 -18.57
C SER A 684 4.01 -13.75 -17.94
N SER A 685 2.77 -13.28 -18.00
CA SER A 685 1.60 -13.98 -17.47
C SER A 685 0.73 -14.48 -18.61
N LEU A 686 0.28 -15.73 -18.53
CA LEU A 686 -0.79 -16.29 -19.36
C LEU A 686 -2.08 -16.17 -18.57
N LYS A 687 -3.06 -15.43 -19.10
CA LYS A 687 -4.30 -15.10 -18.40
C LYS A 687 -5.34 -16.18 -18.64
N ASP A 688 -6.10 -16.50 -17.60
CA ASP A 688 -7.21 -17.44 -17.66
C ASP A 688 -8.54 -16.68 -17.84
N GLN A 689 -9.62 -17.35 -18.25
CA GLN A 689 -10.92 -16.73 -18.56
C GLN A 689 -11.46 -15.84 -17.42
N ARG A 690 -11.30 -16.28 -16.16
CA ARG A 690 -11.70 -15.53 -14.94
C ARG A 690 -11.09 -14.12 -14.87
N TYR A 691 -9.88 -13.92 -15.41
CA TYR A 691 -9.27 -12.59 -15.52
C TYR A 691 -10.10 -11.68 -16.43
N TYR A 692 -10.55 -12.18 -17.58
CA TYR A 692 -11.31 -11.40 -18.54
C TYR A 692 -12.75 -11.13 -18.08
N GLU A 693 -13.30 -12.00 -17.24
CA GLU A 693 -14.63 -11.87 -16.64
C GLU A 693 -14.67 -10.91 -15.46
N SER A 694 -13.53 -10.68 -14.79
CA SER A 694 -13.43 -9.70 -13.70
C SER A 694 -13.97 -8.33 -14.12
N LEU A 695 -14.91 -7.77 -13.35
CA LEU A 695 -15.59 -6.51 -13.66
C LEU A 695 -14.62 -5.38 -14.04
N MET A 696 -13.53 -5.21 -13.29
CA MET A 696 -12.55 -4.16 -13.58
C MET A 696 -11.85 -4.33 -14.94
N ILE A 697 -11.69 -5.57 -15.42
CA ILE A 697 -11.12 -5.88 -16.74
C ILE A 697 -12.16 -5.64 -17.83
N ARG A 698 -13.42 -6.04 -17.63
CA ARG A 698 -14.53 -5.74 -18.56
C ARG A 698 -14.70 -4.25 -18.78
N LEU A 699 -14.60 -3.47 -17.71
CA LEU A 699 -14.58 -2.02 -17.74
C LEU A 699 -13.32 -1.50 -18.46
N TYR A 700 -12.12 -1.83 -17.97
CA TYR A 700 -10.90 -1.20 -18.46
C TYR A 700 -10.50 -1.62 -19.88
N ALA A 701 -10.62 -2.90 -20.23
CA ALA A 701 -10.19 -3.43 -21.53
C ALA A 701 -11.25 -3.26 -22.62
N TYR A 702 -12.54 -3.41 -22.28
CA TYR A 702 -13.64 -3.46 -23.26
C TYR A 702 -14.62 -2.29 -23.15
N HIS A 703 -14.46 -1.40 -22.18
CA HIS A 703 -15.39 -0.29 -21.93
C HIS A 703 -16.83 -0.75 -21.70
N GLY A 704 -16.99 -1.94 -21.11
CA GLY A 704 -18.28 -2.61 -20.93
C GLY A 704 -18.85 -3.28 -22.18
N SER A 705 -18.19 -3.20 -23.35
CA SER A 705 -18.65 -3.94 -24.54
C SER A 705 -18.46 -5.44 -24.39
N ALA A 706 -19.33 -6.24 -25.03
CA ALA A 706 -19.06 -7.66 -25.26
C ALA A 706 -17.77 -7.85 -26.05
N ARG A 707 -17.07 -8.95 -25.77
CA ARG A 707 -15.85 -9.37 -26.46
C ARG A 707 -15.92 -10.84 -26.83
N GLU A 708 -15.90 -11.11 -28.13
CA GLU A 708 -15.81 -12.49 -28.64
C GLU A 708 -14.37 -13.01 -28.54
N ALA A 709 -14.24 -14.33 -28.37
CA ALA A 709 -12.96 -15.02 -28.52
C ALA A 709 -12.45 -14.89 -29.96
N SER A 710 -11.13 -14.94 -30.11
CA SER A 710 -10.47 -14.87 -31.42
C SER A 710 -9.71 -16.17 -31.69
N PRO A 711 -9.53 -16.58 -32.97
CA PRO A 711 -8.85 -17.84 -33.31
C PRO A 711 -7.33 -17.72 -33.15
N ILE A 712 -6.91 -17.35 -31.96
CA ILE A 712 -5.53 -17.14 -31.52
C ILE A 712 -5.32 -18.12 -30.37
N VAL A 713 -4.33 -19.00 -30.49
CA VAL A 713 -3.98 -20.00 -29.48
C VAL A 713 -2.61 -19.68 -28.93
N VAL A 714 -2.45 -19.76 -27.61
CA VAL A 714 -1.17 -19.74 -26.93
C VAL A 714 -0.78 -21.18 -26.60
N ASP A 715 0.45 -21.53 -26.95
CA ASP A 715 1.02 -22.88 -26.86
C ASP A 715 2.23 -22.86 -25.90
N TRP A 716 2.41 -23.91 -25.10
CA TRP A 716 3.52 -24.04 -24.16
C TRP A 716 4.07 -25.46 -24.03
N GLU A 717 5.28 -25.59 -23.52
CA GLU A 717 5.83 -26.84 -22.99
C GLU A 717 5.85 -26.77 -21.47
N GLU A 718 5.77 -27.92 -20.80
CA GLU A 718 6.01 -28.00 -19.36
C GLU A 718 7.45 -28.43 -19.08
N ARG A 719 8.11 -27.74 -18.14
CA ARG A 719 9.43 -28.11 -17.65
C ARG A 719 9.39 -28.27 -16.15
N THR A 720 9.99 -29.36 -15.66
CA THR A 720 10.19 -29.57 -14.23
C THR A 720 11.58 -29.07 -13.84
N SER A 721 11.65 -28.36 -12.71
CA SER A 721 12.91 -27.92 -12.10
C SER A 721 13.86 -29.11 -11.84
N ALA A 722 15.17 -28.84 -11.82
CA ALA A 722 16.22 -29.86 -11.68
C ALA A 722 16.15 -30.64 -10.35
N ASP A 723 15.51 -30.07 -9.32
CA ASP A 723 15.24 -30.70 -8.02
C ASP A 723 13.92 -31.51 -7.99
N GLY A 724 13.17 -31.54 -9.10
CA GLY A 724 11.91 -32.26 -9.24
C GLY A 724 10.72 -31.64 -8.49
N SER A 725 10.88 -30.45 -7.91
CA SER A 725 9.91 -29.89 -6.96
C SER A 725 8.75 -29.15 -7.61
N THR A 726 8.97 -28.56 -8.79
CA THR A 726 8.03 -27.62 -9.42
C THR A 726 8.01 -27.79 -10.94
N THR A 727 6.82 -27.84 -11.52
CA THR A 727 6.59 -27.77 -12.98
C THR A 727 6.17 -26.36 -13.35
N PHE A 728 6.75 -25.81 -14.42
CA PHE A 728 6.46 -24.46 -14.91
C PHE A 728 6.30 -24.44 -16.42
N ARG A 729 5.47 -23.51 -16.92
CA ARG A 729 5.17 -23.34 -18.35
C ARG A 729 6.32 -22.60 -19.04
N VAL A 730 6.83 -23.15 -20.13
CA VAL A 730 7.88 -22.54 -20.95
C VAL A 730 7.46 -22.42 -22.41
N THR A 731 7.94 -21.38 -23.08
CA THR A 731 7.62 -21.17 -24.50
C THR A 731 8.12 -22.36 -25.33
N PRO A 732 7.37 -22.83 -26.34
CA PRO A 732 7.77 -23.97 -27.15
C PRO A 732 9.14 -23.77 -27.82
N SER A 733 9.86 -24.88 -27.97
CA SER A 733 11.21 -24.91 -28.55
C SER A 733 11.26 -24.51 -30.04
N ASP A 734 10.14 -24.60 -30.75
CA ASP A 734 9.98 -24.13 -32.14
C ASP A 734 9.89 -22.58 -32.25
N GLY A 735 9.79 -21.89 -31.11
CA GLY A 735 9.68 -20.43 -31.03
C GLY A 735 8.29 -19.87 -31.37
N GLN A 736 7.28 -20.71 -31.58
CA GLN A 736 5.90 -20.32 -31.91
C GLN A 736 4.97 -20.48 -30.71
N ALA A 737 5.13 -19.62 -29.70
CA ALA A 737 4.25 -19.61 -28.54
C ALA A 737 2.82 -19.11 -28.85
N VAL A 738 2.61 -18.43 -29.99
CA VAL A 738 1.30 -17.92 -30.42
C VAL A 738 1.02 -18.39 -31.84
N ARG A 739 -0.14 -19.02 -32.05
CA ARG A 739 -0.63 -19.54 -33.33
C ARG A 739 -1.96 -18.88 -33.68
N THR A 740 -2.15 -18.55 -34.96
CA THR A 740 -3.42 -17.97 -35.47
C THR A 740 -4.07 -18.93 -36.46
N PHE A 741 -5.38 -19.13 -36.34
CA PHE A 741 -6.17 -20.03 -37.18
C PHE A 741 -7.17 -19.24 -38.03
N ASP A 742 -7.66 -19.87 -39.11
CA ASP A 742 -8.59 -19.23 -40.05
C ASP A 742 -9.98 -18.99 -39.43
N ASN A 743 -10.38 -19.80 -38.45
CA ASN A 743 -11.67 -19.72 -37.77
C ASN A 743 -11.60 -20.32 -36.37
N MET A 744 -12.64 -20.04 -35.55
CA MET A 744 -12.72 -20.53 -34.17
C MET A 744 -12.76 -22.06 -34.08
N SER A 745 -13.50 -22.75 -34.96
CA SER A 745 -13.60 -24.21 -34.93
C SER A 745 -12.25 -24.90 -35.13
N ALA A 746 -11.36 -24.35 -35.97
CA ALA A 746 -10.01 -24.87 -36.14
C ALA A 746 -9.12 -24.63 -34.92
N ALA A 747 -9.29 -23.51 -34.22
CA ALA A 747 -8.58 -23.22 -32.97
C ALA A 747 -9.05 -24.15 -31.83
N GLU A 748 -10.36 -24.37 -31.72
CA GLU A 748 -10.98 -25.30 -30.77
C GLU A 748 -10.52 -26.75 -31.02
N GLU A 749 -10.47 -27.19 -32.28
CA GLU A 749 -9.95 -28.52 -32.64
C GLU A 749 -8.47 -28.67 -32.26
N TYR A 750 -7.66 -27.62 -32.42
CA TYR A 750 -6.26 -27.65 -31.99
C TYR A 750 -6.14 -27.82 -30.47
N VAL A 751 -6.81 -26.96 -29.69
CA VAL A 751 -6.75 -27.00 -28.22
C VAL A 751 -7.33 -28.29 -27.65
N ALA A 752 -8.37 -28.85 -28.28
CA ALA A 752 -8.91 -30.15 -27.88
C ALA A 752 -7.92 -31.31 -28.06
N ASN A 753 -6.96 -31.18 -28.98
CA ASN A 753 -5.94 -32.19 -29.26
C ASN A 753 -4.62 -31.96 -28.51
N ASP A 754 -4.40 -30.75 -27.96
CA ASP A 754 -3.17 -30.35 -27.28
C ASP A 754 -3.46 -29.73 -25.90
N PRO A 755 -3.27 -30.49 -24.79
CA PRO A 755 -3.57 -30.01 -23.43
C PRO A 755 -2.59 -28.94 -22.93
N THR A 756 -1.50 -28.67 -23.64
CA THR A 756 -0.55 -27.59 -23.33
C THR A 756 -0.78 -26.36 -24.19
N SER A 757 -2.04 -26.11 -24.54
CA SER A 757 -2.46 -24.95 -25.31
C SER A 757 -3.80 -24.39 -24.81
N GLN A 758 -4.06 -23.11 -25.09
CA GLN A 758 -5.34 -22.46 -24.77
C GLN A 758 -5.69 -21.41 -25.82
N ILE A 759 -6.98 -21.18 -26.06
CA ILE A 759 -7.45 -20.07 -26.89
C ILE A 759 -7.25 -18.77 -26.09
N GLY A 760 -6.79 -17.69 -26.72
CA GLY A 760 -6.64 -16.40 -26.05
C GLY A 760 -5.62 -16.43 -24.89
N GLY A 761 -5.92 -15.70 -23.81
CA GLY A 761 -5.05 -15.59 -22.64
C GLY A 761 -3.92 -14.57 -22.73
N ILE A 762 -3.92 -13.80 -23.82
CA ILE A 762 -2.90 -12.81 -24.17
C ILE A 762 -3.55 -11.46 -24.47
N GLY A 763 -2.93 -10.37 -24.03
CA GLY A 763 -3.44 -9.02 -24.31
C GLY A 763 -4.92 -8.85 -23.89
N THR A 764 -5.77 -8.50 -24.86
CA THR A 764 -7.23 -8.32 -24.72
C THR A 764 -8.06 -9.43 -25.37
N PHE A 765 -7.45 -10.59 -25.66
CA PHE A 765 -8.10 -11.74 -26.29
C PHE A 765 -8.49 -12.77 -25.22
N PRO A 766 -9.78 -12.89 -24.88
CA PRO A 766 -10.26 -13.88 -23.91
C PRO A 766 -10.28 -15.30 -24.51
N GLU A 767 -10.42 -16.30 -23.65
CA GLU A 767 -10.57 -17.71 -24.08
C GLU A 767 -11.95 -17.95 -24.66
N GLU A 768 -12.96 -17.38 -24.00
CA GLU A 768 -14.37 -17.49 -24.35
C GLU A 768 -15.01 -16.10 -24.49
N ARG A 769 -16.27 -16.06 -24.93
CA ARG A 769 -17.02 -14.81 -25.07
C ARG A 769 -17.24 -14.17 -23.69
N VAL A 770 -16.84 -12.91 -23.56
CA VAL A 770 -17.17 -12.05 -22.42
C VAL A 770 -18.40 -11.22 -22.75
N SER A 771 -19.44 -11.31 -21.93
CA SER A 771 -20.69 -10.56 -22.10
C SER A 771 -20.50 -9.05 -21.91
N ALA A 772 -21.36 -8.28 -22.57
CA ALA A 772 -21.44 -6.83 -22.34
C ALA A 772 -21.89 -6.53 -20.91
N LEU A 773 -21.56 -5.34 -20.44
CA LEU A 773 -22.08 -4.75 -19.22
C LEU A 773 -23.32 -3.92 -19.57
N GLU A 774 -24.43 -4.14 -18.89
CA GLU A 774 -25.74 -3.53 -19.19
C GLU A 774 -25.95 -2.22 -18.44
N HIS A 775 -25.30 -2.09 -17.29
CA HIS A 775 -25.48 -0.96 -16.37
C HIS A 775 -24.24 -0.07 -16.26
N TYR A 776 -23.20 -0.26 -17.08
CA TYR A 776 -21.97 0.53 -17.00
C TYR A 776 -21.58 1.20 -18.32
N ARG A 777 -21.30 2.50 -18.25
CA ARG A 777 -20.80 3.28 -19.38
C ARG A 777 -19.52 4.02 -19.07
N LEU A 778 -18.58 4.05 -20.02
CA LEU A 778 -17.40 4.91 -19.93
C LEU A 778 -17.83 6.36 -20.09
N VAL A 779 -17.52 7.21 -19.10
CA VAL A 779 -17.87 8.65 -19.14
C VAL A 779 -16.64 9.55 -19.30
N LYS A 780 -15.45 9.07 -18.89
CA LYS A 780 -14.19 9.83 -18.99
C LYS A 780 -12.96 8.93 -19.05
N SER A 781 -12.04 9.24 -19.96
CA SER A 781 -10.66 8.74 -19.92
C SER A 781 -9.69 9.84 -19.49
N SER A 782 -8.57 9.49 -18.86
CA SER A 782 -7.49 10.43 -18.55
C SER A 782 -6.77 10.95 -19.80
N ASN A 783 -6.27 12.18 -19.77
CA ASN A 783 -5.43 12.74 -20.84
C ASN A 783 -4.05 12.05 -20.93
N SER A 784 -3.61 11.47 -19.81
CA SER A 784 -2.38 10.70 -19.69
C SER A 784 -2.58 9.28 -20.23
N SER A 785 -1.54 8.74 -20.87
CA SER A 785 -1.51 7.36 -21.31
C SER A 785 -0.63 6.51 -20.38
N ALA A 786 -1.04 5.27 -20.13
CA ALA A 786 -0.25 4.25 -19.45
C ALA A 786 1.14 4.04 -20.11
N LEU A 787 1.29 4.32 -21.41
CA LEU A 787 2.56 4.29 -22.13
C LEU A 787 3.62 5.28 -21.59
N ARG A 788 3.24 6.26 -20.76
CA ARG A 788 4.21 7.12 -20.06
C ARG A 788 4.92 6.40 -18.91
N SER A 789 4.37 5.30 -18.42
CA SER A 789 4.95 4.51 -17.35
C SER A 789 6.03 3.58 -17.89
N GLY A 790 7.25 3.69 -17.33
CA GLY A 790 8.33 2.76 -17.64
C GLY A 790 8.04 1.32 -17.20
N SER A 791 7.24 1.09 -16.16
CA SER A 791 6.83 -0.27 -15.76
C SER A 791 5.82 -0.87 -16.73
N TYR A 792 4.87 -0.08 -17.23
CA TYR A 792 3.91 -0.52 -18.24
C TYR A 792 4.62 -0.89 -19.55
N GLN A 793 5.53 -0.03 -20.04
CA GLN A 793 6.35 -0.33 -21.22
C GLN A 793 7.18 -1.60 -21.05
N ARG A 794 7.80 -1.79 -19.87
CA ARG A 794 8.55 -3.02 -19.57
C ARG A 794 7.65 -4.25 -19.56
N SER A 795 6.42 -4.17 -19.05
CA SER A 795 5.47 -5.30 -19.09
C SER A 795 5.16 -5.71 -20.53
N LEU A 796 4.85 -4.75 -21.41
CA LEU A 796 4.58 -5.01 -22.83
C LEU A 796 5.79 -5.59 -23.57
N ILE A 797 6.99 -5.08 -23.26
CA ILE A 797 8.25 -5.62 -23.83
C ILE A 797 8.51 -7.03 -23.32
N SER A 798 8.27 -7.30 -22.04
CA SER A 798 8.45 -8.63 -21.46
C SER A 798 7.44 -9.64 -22.03
N GLU A 799 6.17 -9.25 -22.16
CA GLU A 799 5.11 -10.04 -22.80
C GLU A 799 5.45 -10.33 -24.27
N GLY A 800 5.80 -9.30 -25.05
CA GLY A 800 6.23 -9.47 -26.44
C GLY A 800 7.46 -10.37 -26.59
N ASN A 801 8.48 -10.19 -25.74
CA ASN A 801 9.66 -11.05 -25.75
C ASN A 801 9.37 -12.48 -25.32
N THR A 802 8.43 -12.70 -24.40
CA THR A 802 8.03 -14.03 -23.95
C THR A 802 7.29 -14.76 -25.08
N TYR A 803 6.25 -14.13 -25.65
CA TYR A 803 5.39 -14.76 -26.65
C TYR A 803 5.89 -14.65 -28.10
N GLY A 804 7.02 -13.97 -28.33
CA GLY A 804 7.58 -13.78 -29.68
C GLY A 804 6.83 -12.76 -30.53
N LEU A 805 6.14 -11.81 -29.90
CA LEU A 805 5.33 -10.78 -30.55
C LEU A 805 5.99 -9.42 -30.53
N GLN A 806 5.63 -8.58 -31.50
CA GLN A 806 6.00 -7.17 -31.45
C GLN A 806 5.21 -6.48 -30.33
N PRO A 807 5.86 -5.74 -29.40
CA PRO A 807 5.16 -5.09 -28.28
C PRO A 807 4.04 -4.15 -28.72
N GLN A 808 4.14 -3.56 -29.92
CA GLN A 808 3.12 -2.67 -30.48
C GLN A 808 1.77 -3.37 -30.73
N ALA A 809 1.78 -4.69 -31.00
CA ALA A 809 0.57 -5.48 -31.22
C ALA A 809 -0.21 -5.74 -29.92
N LEU A 810 0.43 -5.54 -28.76
CA LEU A 810 -0.16 -5.72 -27.43
C LEU A 810 -0.73 -4.42 -26.84
N VAL A 811 -0.50 -3.27 -27.50
CA VAL A 811 -1.01 -1.98 -27.04
C VAL A 811 -2.51 -1.90 -27.34
N PRO A 812 -3.37 -1.70 -26.33
CA PRO A 812 -4.81 -1.56 -26.56
C PRO A 812 -5.14 -0.24 -27.26
N ASN A 813 -6.28 -0.18 -27.95
CA ASN A 813 -6.72 1.00 -28.72
C ASN A 813 -6.84 2.28 -27.87
N ASN A 814 -7.20 2.15 -26.59
CA ASN A 814 -7.25 3.27 -25.65
C ASN A 814 -6.43 2.92 -24.38
N PRO A 815 -5.12 3.21 -24.38
CA PRO A 815 -4.23 2.98 -23.25
C PRO A 815 -4.24 4.18 -22.28
N ALA A 816 -5.41 4.74 -21.98
CA ALA A 816 -5.55 5.79 -20.97
C ALA A 816 -5.04 5.31 -19.60
N TRP A 817 -4.45 6.21 -18.82
CA TRP A 817 -3.96 5.88 -17.48
C TRP A 817 -5.10 5.47 -16.54
N VAL A 818 -6.21 6.23 -16.53
CA VAL A 818 -7.42 6.01 -15.73
C VAL A 818 -8.65 6.11 -16.63
N LYS A 819 -9.64 5.27 -16.36
CA LYS A 819 -10.97 5.30 -16.97
C LYS A 819 -12.02 5.38 -15.87
N THR A 820 -12.96 6.32 -16.04
CA THR A 820 -14.10 6.54 -15.14
C THR A 820 -15.36 6.08 -15.83
N PHE A 821 -16.12 5.25 -15.12
CA PHE A 821 -17.38 4.69 -15.54
C PHE A 821 -18.49 5.18 -14.64
N GLU A 822 -19.68 5.29 -15.18
CA GLU A 822 -20.90 5.56 -14.44
C GLU A 822 -21.78 4.30 -14.50
N ARG A 823 -22.27 3.89 -13.33
CA ARG A 823 -23.32 2.89 -13.18
C ARG A 823 -24.66 3.56 -13.41
N VAL A 824 -25.44 3.08 -14.36
CA VAL A 824 -26.71 3.68 -14.78
C VAL A 824 -27.82 2.63 -14.80
N PRO A 825 -29.09 3.02 -14.59
CA PRO A 825 -30.22 2.13 -14.82
C PRO A 825 -30.21 1.55 -16.24
N GLY A 826 -29.80 2.36 -17.23
CA GLY A 826 -29.75 1.95 -18.62
C GLY A 826 -31.12 2.01 -19.29
N ALA A 827 -31.14 2.26 -20.59
CA ALA A 827 -32.39 2.34 -21.34
C ALA A 827 -32.88 0.93 -21.67
N THR A 828 -34.11 0.60 -21.25
CA THR A 828 -34.77 -0.64 -21.68
C THR A 828 -35.18 -0.51 -23.15
N VAL A 829 -34.82 -1.49 -23.96
CA VAL A 829 -35.19 -1.61 -25.37
C VAL A 829 -36.04 -2.85 -25.55
N ASP A 830 -37.26 -2.67 -26.04
CA ASP A 830 -38.10 -3.76 -26.51
C ASP A 830 -38.08 -3.78 -28.04
N GLY A 831 -37.78 -4.95 -28.60
CA GLY A 831 -37.63 -5.10 -30.02
C GLY A 831 -38.35 -6.31 -30.61
N SER A 832 -38.76 -6.16 -31.87
CA SER A 832 -39.58 -7.10 -32.62
C SER A 832 -39.00 -7.38 -34.02
N GLY A 833 -39.54 -8.39 -34.71
CA GLY A 833 -39.27 -8.62 -36.14
C GLY A 833 -38.03 -9.46 -36.46
N ALA A 834 -37.36 -10.00 -35.46
CA ALA A 834 -36.28 -10.97 -35.64
C ALA A 834 -36.82 -12.41 -35.72
N PRO A 835 -36.07 -13.39 -36.29
CA PRO A 835 -36.47 -14.79 -36.22
C PRO A 835 -36.52 -15.31 -34.77
N ALA A 836 -37.42 -16.25 -34.50
CA ALA A 836 -37.58 -16.85 -33.17
C ALA A 836 -36.33 -17.63 -32.71
N ASN A 837 -35.97 -17.51 -31.43
CA ASN A 837 -34.81 -18.16 -30.80
C ASN A 837 -33.48 -17.85 -31.51
N THR A 838 -33.24 -16.58 -31.84
CA THR A 838 -32.01 -16.13 -32.48
C THR A 838 -31.38 -14.94 -31.76
N THR A 839 -30.06 -14.77 -31.93
CA THR A 839 -29.33 -13.67 -31.32
C THR A 839 -29.50 -12.39 -32.12
N VAL A 840 -29.97 -11.33 -31.46
CA VAL A 840 -29.94 -9.95 -31.96
C VAL A 840 -28.75 -9.24 -31.35
N THR A 841 -27.96 -8.53 -32.18
CA THR A 841 -26.80 -7.76 -31.76
C THR A 841 -27.04 -6.27 -31.95
N ALA A 842 -26.92 -5.50 -30.88
CA ALA A 842 -26.91 -4.04 -30.90
C ALA A 842 -25.46 -3.51 -30.92
N ARG A 843 -25.17 -2.54 -31.78
CA ARG A 843 -23.86 -1.88 -31.86
C ARG A 843 -23.97 -0.36 -31.93
N VAL A 844 -23.12 0.34 -31.21
CA VAL A 844 -22.95 1.80 -31.33
C VAL A 844 -21.47 2.16 -31.34
N GLN A 845 -21.09 3.09 -32.21
CA GLN A 845 -19.75 3.65 -32.21
C GLN A 845 -19.67 4.79 -31.20
N MET A 846 -18.80 4.66 -30.22
CA MET A 846 -18.52 5.64 -29.19
C MET A 846 -17.25 6.41 -29.52
N ARG A 847 -17.24 7.70 -29.21
CA ARG A 847 -16.10 8.59 -29.35
C ARG A 847 -15.73 9.16 -28.00
N ASP A 848 -14.49 8.92 -27.59
CA ASP A 848 -13.89 9.59 -26.44
C ASP A 848 -13.37 10.96 -26.88
N LEU A 849 -14.05 12.02 -26.45
CA LEU A 849 -13.72 13.40 -26.80
C LEU A 849 -12.41 13.86 -26.17
N THR A 850 -11.95 13.17 -25.12
CA THR A 850 -10.69 13.48 -24.45
C THR A 850 -9.49 13.00 -25.24
N THR A 851 -9.50 11.71 -25.58
CA THR A 851 -8.35 11.05 -26.24
C THR A 851 -8.44 11.13 -27.76
N GLY A 852 -9.62 11.42 -28.30
CA GLY A 852 -9.90 11.36 -29.74
C GLY A 852 -10.01 9.93 -30.28
N THR A 853 -10.06 8.93 -29.39
CA THR A 853 -10.18 7.52 -29.77
C THR A 853 -11.64 7.11 -29.93
N ASN A 854 -11.88 6.10 -30.76
CA ASN A 854 -13.20 5.50 -30.95
C ASN A 854 -13.18 4.04 -30.50
N PHE A 855 -14.33 3.56 -30.01
CA PHE A 855 -14.57 2.15 -29.76
C PHE A 855 -16.01 1.81 -30.15
N THR A 856 -16.30 0.52 -30.32
CA THR A 856 -17.67 0.06 -30.61
C THR A 856 -18.18 -0.68 -29.38
N TYR A 857 -19.29 -0.21 -28.82
CA TYR A 857 -20.04 -0.98 -27.83
C TYR A 857 -20.91 -2.00 -28.56
N THR A 858 -20.87 -3.25 -28.10
CA THR A 858 -21.65 -4.36 -28.65
C THR A 858 -22.35 -5.10 -27.52
N GLN A 859 -23.65 -5.36 -27.66
CA GLN A 859 -24.45 -6.18 -26.76
C GLN A 859 -25.34 -7.12 -27.55
N GLN A 860 -25.74 -8.23 -26.94
CA GLN A 860 -26.56 -9.25 -27.57
C GLN A 860 -27.71 -9.64 -26.65
N ALA A 861 -28.86 -9.92 -27.23
CA ALA A 861 -29.99 -10.56 -26.56
C ALA A 861 -30.52 -11.71 -27.41
N GLN A 862 -31.18 -12.66 -26.76
CA GLN A 862 -31.88 -13.75 -27.43
C GLN A 862 -33.34 -13.37 -27.66
N THR A 863 -33.88 -13.71 -28.82
CA THR A 863 -35.30 -13.56 -29.11
C THR A 863 -36.11 -14.74 -28.57
N ASP A 864 -37.36 -14.47 -28.22
CA ASP A 864 -38.29 -15.48 -27.77
C ASP A 864 -38.92 -16.28 -28.94
N ALA A 865 -39.99 -17.01 -28.66
CA ALA A 865 -40.70 -17.81 -29.66
C ALA A 865 -41.46 -16.97 -30.70
N ASP A 866 -41.78 -15.72 -30.36
CA ASP A 866 -42.51 -14.78 -31.21
C ASP A 866 -41.57 -13.85 -32.00
N GLY A 867 -40.25 -13.92 -31.72
CA GLY A 867 -39.25 -13.07 -32.38
C GLY A 867 -39.02 -11.73 -31.68
N GLU A 868 -39.51 -11.60 -30.45
CA GLU A 868 -39.39 -10.42 -29.60
C GLU A 868 -38.14 -10.55 -28.71
N PHE A 869 -37.51 -9.44 -28.34
CA PHE A 869 -36.36 -9.39 -27.45
C PHE A 869 -36.39 -8.14 -26.57
N THR A 870 -35.79 -8.25 -25.39
CA THR A 870 -35.55 -7.11 -24.49
C THR A 870 -34.07 -7.03 -24.17
N MET A 871 -33.50 -5.81 -24.13
CA MET A 871 -32.13 -5.57 -23.66
C MET A 871 -32.01 -4.21 -22.99
N THR A 872 -31.04 -4.08 -22.09
CA THR A 872 -30.74 -2.83 -21.39
C THR A 872 -29.46 -2.21 -21.95
N LEU A 873 -29.52 -0.97 -22.45
CA LEU A 873 -28.39 -0.28 -23.07
C LEU A 873 -27.82 0.83 -22.16
N PRO A 874 -26.53 0.80 -21.80
CA PRO A 874 -25.94 1.79 -20.90
C PRO A 874 -25.46 3.08 -21.61
N TYR A 875 -25.34 3.08 -22.95
CA TYR A 875 -24.92 4.28 -23.68
C TYR A 875 -26.10 4.93 -24.39
N SER A 876 -26.27 6.23 -24.19
CA SER A 876 -27.19 7.08 -24.96
C SER A 876 -26.56 7.48 -26.29
N THR A 877 -27.38 8.07 -27.15
CA THR A 877 -26.98 8.60 -28.48
C THR A 877 -27.46 10.03 -28.73
N THR A 878 -28.45 10.50 -27.97
CA THR A 878 -29.04 11.84 -28.02
C THR A 878 -29.22 12.40 -26.61
N GLY A 879 -29.68 13.65 -26.49
CA GLY A 879 -30.05 14.24 -25.19
C GLY A 879 -28.90 14.75 -24.31
N TYR A 880 -27.63 14.57 -24.70
CA TYR A 880 -26.48 14.92 -23.84
C TYR A 880 -26.46 16.35 -23.28
N ASP A 881 -26.95 17.33 -24.05
CA ASP A 881 -26.85 18.75 -23.65
C ASP A 881 -27.98 19.16 -22.68
N GLU A 882 -28.91 18.25 -22.39
CA GLU A 882 -30.03 18.45 -21.45
C GLU A 882 -29.69 18.01 -20.02
N TYR A 883 -28.59 17.26 -19.83
CA TYR A 883 -28.19 16.66 -18.56
C TYR A 883 -26.78 17.10 -18.15
N GLY A 884 -26.61 17.48 -16.89
CA GLY A 884 -25.34 17.88 -16.32
C GLY A 884 -25.41 18.16 -14.82
N PRO A 885 -24.29 18.56 -14.19
CA PRO A 885 -24.25 18.70 -12.73
C PRO A 885 -25.29 19.69 -12.19
N ASP A 886 -25.59 20.75 -12.93
CA ASP A 886 -26.55 21.78 -12.56
C ASP A 886 -27.99 21.26 -12.38
N ASN A 887 -28.33 20.10 -12.97
CA ASN A 887 -29.63 19.45 -12.78
C ASN A 887 -29.51 18.02 -12.22
N GLY A 888 -28.38 17.69 -11.58
CA GLY A 888 -28.22 16.43 -10.85
C GLY A 888 -27.77 15.24 -11.68
N TYR A 889 -27.18 15.46 -12.87
CA TYR A 889 -26.68 14.38 -13.75
C TYR A 889 -25.23 14.57 -14.23
N THR A 890 -24.67 13.56 -14.90
CA THR A 890 -23.29 13.57 -15.40
C THR A 890 -23.19 14.29 -16.75
N ASN A 891 -22.25 15.22 -16.90
CA ASN A 891 -21.87 15.74 -18.22
C ASN A 891 -20.79 14.84 -18.86
N VAL A 892 -21.23 13.87 -19.66
CA VAL A 892 -20.35 12.83 -20.21
C VAL A 892 -19.38 13.34 -21.28
N SER A 893 -18.12 12.87 -21.22
CA SER A 893 -17.06 13.17 -22.19
C SER A 893 -16.87 12.09 -23.26
N VAL A 894 -17.65 11.02 -23.19
CA VAL A 894 -17.70 9.96 -24.19
C VAL A 894 -19.12 9.97 -24.76
N ARG A 895 -19.23 10.21 -26.06
CA ARG A 895 -20.52 10.38 -26.74
C ARG A 895 -20.58 9.50 -27.98
N ALA A 896 -21.77 9.04 -28.34
CA ALA A 896 -21.97 8.25 -29.55
C ALA A 896 -21.67 9.09 -30.80
N ALA A 897 -21.14 8.45 -31.83
CA ALA A 897 -20.91 9.07 -33.15
C ALA A 897 -22.14 8.96 -34.08
N GLY A 898 -23.16 8.19 -33.68
CA GLY A 898 -24.41 7.96 -34.40
C GLY A 898 -25.37 7.10 -33.57
N GLY A 899 -26.54 6.77 -34.13
CA GLY A 899 -27.51 5.88 -33.47
C GLY A 899 -27.07 4.41 -33.43
N TYR A 900 -27.79 3.60 -32.67
CA TYR A 900 -27.56 2.15 -32.60
C TYR A 900 -27.94 1.45 -33.92
N ALA A 901 -27.16 0.43 -34.26
CA ALA A 901 -27.48 -0.54 -35.30
C ALA A 901 -27.81 -1.90 -34.65
N PHE A 902 -29.03 -2.38 -34.87
CA PHE A 902 -29.49 -3.69 -34.45
C PHE A 902 -29.41 -4.64 -35.65
N THR A 903 -28.84 -5.81 -35.44
CA THR A 903 -28.64 -6.83 -36.49
C THR A 903 -29.05 -8.20 -35.97
N GLY A 904 -29.95 -8.88 -36.67
CA GLY A 904 -30.30 -10.28 -36.46
C GLY A 904 -29.42 -11.23 -37.26
N PRO A 905 -29.72 -12.54 -37.25
CA PRO A 905 -28.95 -13.52 -38.00
C PRO A 905 -29.07 -13.31 -39.51
N THR A 906 -27.96 -13.51 -40.22
CA THR A 906 -27.93 -13.52 -41.69
C THR A 906 -28.00 -14.96 -42.18
N SER A 907 -28.88 -15.26 -43.12
CA SER A 907 -29.03 -16.60 -43.71
C SER A 907 -29.07 -16.54 -45.23
N VAL A 908 -28.70 -17.64 -45.89
CA VAL A 908 -28.86 -17.79 -47.34
C VAL A 908 -30.07 -18.68 -47.61
N THR A 909 -31.06 -18.16 -48.32
CA THR A 909 -32.26 -18.89 -48.74
C THR A 909 -32.21 -19.14 -50.25
N GLY A 910 -32.35 -20.40 -50.67
CA GLY A 910 -32.16 -20.79 -52.07
C GLY A 910 -30.69 -20.80 -52.50
N ASN A 911 -30.43 -20.76 -53.81
CA ASN A 911 -29.06 -20.77 -54.36
C ASN A 911 -28.40 -19.38 -54.43
N SER A 912 -29.13 -18.28 -54.13
CA SER A 912 -28.62 -16.92 -54.37
C SER A 912 -29.23 -15.78 -53.52
N THR A 913 -30.09 -15.99 -52.51
CA THR A 913 -30.69 -14.87 -51.75
C THR A 913 -30.16 -14.80 -50.32
N ILE A 914 -29.52 -13.70 -49.94
CA ILE A 914 -29.13 -13.39 -48.55
C ILE A 914 -30.32 -12.69 -47.88
N VAL A 915 -30.76 -13.22 -46.75
CA VAL A 915 -31.79 -12.63 -45.88
C VAL A 915 -31.10 -12.10 -44.63
N SER A 916 -31.25 -10.81 -44.34
CA SER A 916 -30.76 -10.16 -43.11
C SER A 916 -31.89 -9.40 -42.41
N TYR A 917 -31.73 -9.18 -41.11
CA TYR A 917 -32.68 -8.43 -40.28
C TYR A 917 -31.92 -7.28 -39.65
N GLN A 918 -32.35 -6.04 -39.85
CA GLN A 918 -31.65 -4.89 -39.29
C GLN A 918 -32.55 -3.70 -38.98
N ALA A 919 -32.13 -2.90 -38.00
CA ALA A 919 -32.64 -1.56 -37.75
C ALA A 919 -31.43 -0.64 -37.54
N GLU A 920 -31.35 0.45 -38.31
CA GLU A 920 -30.20 1.37 -38.26
C GLU A 920 -30.58 2.71 -37.64
N ASN A 921 -29.59 3.37 -37.04
CA ASN A 921 -29.69 4.72 -36.49
C ASN A 921 -30.82 4.89 -35.45
N VAL A 922 -31.03 3.88 -34.61
CA VAL A 922 -31.98 3.93 -33.50
C VAL A 922 -31.44 4.90 -32.44
N ALA A 923 -32.24 5.90 -32.09
CA ALA A 923 -31.92 6.88 -31.06
C ALA A 923 -32.31 6.36 -29.67
N VAL A 924 -31.35 6.41 -28.76
CA VAL A 924 -31.51 6.18 -27.32
C VAL A 924 -31.22 7.51 -26.61
N ASP A 925 -32.17 8.02 -25.85
CA ASP A 925 -32.04 9.29 -25.14
C ASP A 925 -31.25 9.16 -23.83
N GLU A 926 -30.55 10.23 -23.44
CA GLU A 926 -29.79 10.31 -22.20
C GLU A 926 -30.68 10.18 -20.96
N GLY A 927 -31.90 10.73 -20.98
CA GLY A 927 -32.84 10.67 -19.85
C GLY A 927 -33.29 9.24 -19.51
N LEU A 928 -33.49 8.42 -20.54
CA LEU A 928 -33.83 6.99 -20.37
C LEU A 928 -32.66 6.17 -19.83
N VAL A 929 -31.43 6.58 -20.15
CA VAL A 929 -30.23 5.87 -19.69
C VAL A 929 -29.90 6.23 -18.25
N ASN A 930 -29.91 7.52 -17.92
CA ASN A 930 -29.48 8.00 -16.61
C ASN A 930 -30.55 7.85 -15.51
N GLY A 931 -31.81 7.58 -15.90
CA GLY A 931 -32.96 7.37 -15.01
C GLY A 931 -33.80 8.62 -14.75
N ALA A 932 -33.55 9.72 -15.45
CA ALA A 932 -34.33 10.95 -15.32
C ALA A 932 -35.73 10.84 -15.96
N GLU A 933 -35.87 9.96 -16.94
CA GLU A 933 -37.11 9.69 -17.66
C GLU A 933 -37.46 8.21 -17.63
N ASP A 934 -38.73 7.91 -17.39
CA ASP A 934 -39.27 6.56 -17.55
C ASP A 934 -39.67 6.31 -19.01
N GLY A 935 -39.31 5.16 -19.54
CA GLY A 935 -39.76 4.76 -20.88
C GLY A 935 -39.02 3.54 -21.43
N THR A 936 -39.45 3.13 -22.62
CA THR A 936 -38.87 2.00 -23.34
C THR A 936 -38.64 2.40 -24.79
N VAL A 937 -37.46 2.11 -25.32
CA VAL A 937 -37.14 2.31 -26.73
C VAL A 937 -37.73 1.15 -27.52
N GLN A 938 -38.56 1.45 -28.52
CA GLN A 938 -39.20 0.45 -29.37
C GLN A 938 -38.41 0.27 -30.66
N VAL A 939 -38.06 -0.98 -30.99
CA VAL A 939 -37.28 -1.31 -32.20
C VAL A 939 -38.01 -2.38 -33.01
N THR A 940 -38.03 -2.25 -34.33
CA THR A 940 -38.51 -3.32 -35.23
C THR A 940 -37.45 -3.58 -36.27
N LEU A 941 -36.94 -4.82 -36.33
CA LEU A 941 -35.97 -5.21 -37.34
C LEU A 941 -36.67 -5.42 -38.68
N GLU A 942 -36.17 -4.76 -39.71
CA GLU A 942 -36.65 -4.92 -41.07
C GLU A 942 -35.94 -6.09 -41.75
N ARG A 943 -36.73 -6.94 -42.43
CA ARG A 943 -36.22 -8.07 -43.21
C ARG A 943 -35.80 -7.59 -44.60
N ASN A 944 -34.51 -7.69 -44.88
CA ASN A 944 -33.90 -7.35 -46.16
C ASN A 944 -33.51 -8.61 -46.93
N GLU A 945 -33.81 -8.64 -48.23
CA GLU A 945 -33.40 -9.71 -49.15
C GLU A 945 -32.48 -9.13 -50.23
N GLN A 946 -31.30 -9.73 -50.41
CA GLN A 946 -30.34 -9.34 -51.45
C GLN A 946 -29.96 -10.55 -52.31
N GLU A 947 -30.10 -10.41 -53.64
CA GLU A 947 -29.74 -11.46 -54.59
C GLU A 947 -28.24 -11.38 -54.95
N LEU A 948 -27.54 -12.51 -54.81
CA LEU A 948 -26.14 -12.71 -55.20
C LEU A 948 -26.07 -12.92 -56.71
N ASP A 949 -25.61 -11.90 -57.42
CA ASP A 949 -25.30 -12.00 -58.86
C ASP A 949 -23.91 -12.64 -59.03
N LEU A 950 -23.87 -13.95 -59.25
CA LEU A 950 -22.65 -14.69 -59.54
C LEU A 950 -22.33 -14.54 -61.04
N PRO A 951 -21.14 -14.03 -61.44
CA PRO A 951 -20.77 -13.98 -62.85
C PRO A 951 -20.64 -15.42 -63.39
N GLY A 952 -21.61 -15.82 -64.22
CA GLY A 952 -21.65 -17.12 -64.86
C GLY A 952 -20.62 -17.26 -65.98
N ASP A 953 -19.85 -18.34 -65.88
CA ASP A 953 -19.03 -18.97 -66.92
C ASP A 953 -19.81 -19.13 -68.25
N SER A 954 -19.47 -18.36 -69.28
CA SER A 954 -20.00 -18.54 -70.63
C SER A 954 -18.97 -19.26 -71.51
N SER A 955 -19.12 -20.57 -71.60
CA SER A 955 -18.46 -21.39 -72.60
C SER A 955 -19.02 -21.12 -74.01
N SER A 956 -18.14 -20.64 -74.89
CA SER A 956 -18.07 -20.87 -76.34
C SER A 956 -19.33 -20.69 -77.21
N GLU A 957 -19.31 -19.67 -78.08
CA GLU A 957 -19.77 -19.84 -79.46
C GLU A 957 -18.90 -19.01 -80.43
N ASP A 958 -18.50 -19.69 -81.49
CA ASP A 958 -17.57 -19.32 -82.56
C ASP A 958 -18.23 -18.35 -83.55
N GLY A 959 -17.50 -17.34 -84.05
CA GLY A 959 -18.05 -16.39 -85.02
C GLY A 959 -17.07 -15.31 -85.47
N SER A 960 -16.41 -15.57 -86.59
CA SER A 960 -15.37 -14.79 -87.26
C SER A 960 -15.76 -13.42 -87.85
N SER A 961 -14.73 -12.59 -88.07
CA SER A 961 -14.58 -11.46 -89.04
C SER A 961 -15.43 -10.20 -88.79
N GLU A 962 -14.98 -8.95 -88.96
CA GLU A 962 -13.89 -8.39 -89.78
C GLU A 962 -13.58 -6.94 -89.32
N ASP A 963 -12.32 -6.57 -89.58
CA ASP A 963 -11.63 -5.27 -89.66
C ASP A 963 -12.43 -3.94 -89.73
N SER A 964 -12.04 -2.95 -88.92
CA SER A 964 -11.74 -1.59 -89.41
C SER A 964 -11.08 -0.69 -88.34
N THR A 965 -9.90 -0.21 -88.69
CA THR A 965 -9.02 0.79 -88.08
C THR A 965 -9.57 2.23 -88.04
N SER A 966 -9.14 2.99 -87.01
CA SER A 966 -8.81 4.45 -86.94
C SER A 966 -9.90 5.46 -87.42
N ASP A 967 -10.20 6.56 -86.75
CA ASP A 967 -9.27 7.53 -86.17
C ASP A 967 -10.00 8.53 -85.26
N ASP A 968 -9.33 8.85 -84.16
CA ASP A 968 -9.14 10.15 -83.50
C ASP A 968 -10.24 11.24 -83.50
N SER A 969 -10.68 11.64 -82.30
CA SER A 969 -10.22 12.89 -81.65
C SER A 969 -11.10 13.33 -80.46
N GLN A 970 -10.47 13.37 -79.27
CA GLN A 970 -10.43 14.45 -78.25
C GLN A 970 -11.72 15.29 -78.02
N THR A 971 -12.23 15.54 -76.80
CA THR A 971 -11.59 15.72 -75.49
C THR A 971 -12.65 15.89 -74.38
N ASN A 972 -12.33 15.40 -73.17
CA ASN A 972 -12.70 15.84 -71.80
C ASN A 972 -14.19 16.15 -71.47
N GLU A 973 -14.81 15.60 -70.42
CA GLU A 973 -14.41 15.61 -69.02
C GLU A 973 -15.38 14.69 -68.23
N SER A 974 -14.89 13.81 -67.38
CA SER A 974 -15.69 13.17 -66.33
C SER A 974 -14.75 12.66 -65.24
N ALA A 975 -14.81 13.32 -64.09
CA ALA A 975 -14.29 12.83 -62.84
C ALA A 975 -15.08 11.57 -62.44
N SER A 976 -14.38 10.46 -62.28
CA SER A 976 -14.89 9.29 -61.57
C SER A 976 -13.86 8.90 -60.52
N ALA A 977 -14.34 8.86 -59.28
CA ALA A 977 -13.68 8.24 -58.16
C ALA A 977 -13.61 6.73 -58.41
N SER A 978 -12.43 6.15 -58.29
CA SER A 978 -12.26 4.72 -58.11
C SER A 978 -11.40 4.44 -56.88
N VAL A 979 -12.01 3.64 -56.02
CA VAL A 979 -11.47 2.99 -54.84
C VAL A 979 -10.16 2.28 -55.19
N SER A 980 -9.10 2.57 -54.44
CA SER A 980 -7.85 1.82 -54.47
C SER A 980 -7.56 1.30 -53.06
N ALA A 981 -7.48 -0.02 -52.95
CA ALA A 981 -6.98 -0.74 -51.79
C ALA A 981 -5.55 -0.29 -51.44
N PRO A 982 -5.15 -0.23 -50.15
CA PRO A 982 -3.75 -0.08 -49.80
C PRO A 982 -3.09 -1.45 -49.75
N GLY A 983 -2.22 -1.69 -50.73
CA GLY A 983 -1.27 -2.78 -50.74
C GLY A 983 -0.13 -2.58 -49.75
N ALA A 984 0.57 -3.70 -49.52
CA ALA A 984 1.82 -3.80 -48.80
C ALA A 984 2.87 -2.77 -49.26
N VAL A 985 3.57 -2.16 -48.31
CA VAL A 985 4.82 -1.44 -48.56
C VAL A 985 5.86 -1.85 -47.52
N THR A 986 6.81 -2.64 -47.99
CA THR A 986 8.19 -2.78 -47.51
C THR A 986 8.85 -1.43 -47.28
N VAL A 987 9.56 -1.25 -46.16
CA VAL A 987 10.54 -0.17 -45.99
C VAL A 987 11.89 -0.76 -45.62
N ALA A 988 12.89 -0.35 -46.41
CA ALA A 988 14.27 -0.80 -46.40
C ALA A 988 15.12 -0.10 -45.31
N SER A 989 16.12 -0.86 -44.83
CA SER A 989 17.41 -0.50 -44.20
C SER A 989 17.45 0.59 -43.13
#